data_AF-A0A813GGT5-F1
#
_entry.id   AF-A0A813GGT5-F1
#
_cell.length_a   1.000
_cell.length_b   1.000
_cell.length_c   1.000
_cell.angle_alpha   90.00
_cell.angle_beta   90.00
_cell.angle_gamma   90.00
#
_symmetry.space_group_name_H-M   'P 1'
#
loop_
_entity.id
_entity.type
_entity.pdbx_description
1 polymer ?
#
loop_
_entity_poly.entity_id
_entity_poly.type
_entity_poly.pdbx_seq_one_letter_code
_entity_poly.pdbx_strand_id
1 'polypeptide(L)'
;MLHAVLTTGAVRKCSTHESSSRPLHVTVVPQSWRFLEKKSWHTNNNNSFFSCCPWSWHLATLVILRRTAGQRLICATRQRRYMRLGLFARQAEVDQKEEEEPSPPQVRRASIGDSTFCEQVIPALRWFKDLFGHLNVGPSFCLPDDGAVPESIRGFKLGPTVCRIQSRSTYVKGRPQRRLLLEELGFVWDRQDFVFTSQLLPALKIYRKQFGHLDIPSSFVMPESQEVPDLLQGFKLGQLVTRIRSTRVLVKDNSERVEVLDELGFVWNSEEFFFEEKVIPAMRWFKDLFGHLNVGDSFCLPDDGAVPESIRGVKLGQTVGHIRSHCTFVKGRTSRRLLLEELGFVWDRQDFVFTNQLLPALNIYREQYGHLDIPSSFAMPSSQDVPDLLRKFKLGQMVKKIRSTRFLVKDHSERQEVLDDLGFVWNSEEFIFEEQVLAALDWYRCEFGNLLVPSLFVVPESDDVLHVFRGLNLGSAVNRIRSHNTYIEGRPDRRKLLDELGFIWDVPGFIFDHQILPSLQWFINSFGFLCDVPTSFVVPDSSELPALLRGFKLGKICQDIRLKQTWLKGHPVRQKALLELISSHDPLQDCTYQKGTWEMIFKEQLLPAIILYKDWFGHLGVPADFAMPDGEDLQVMLRGFKLGQLVQQIRSVKCLVQDELGRLQALDELGFVWKKPRRTK
;
A
#
# COMPACT_ATOMS: atom_id res chain seq x y z
N MET A 1 58.49 39.48 17.67
CA MET A 1 57.92 40.65 18.37
C MET A 1 56.74 40.15 19.17
N LEU A 2 56.55 40.41 20.47
CA LEU A 2 57.36 41.06 21.52
C LEU A 2 56.92 40.45 22.87
N HIS A 3 57.86 40.20 23.80
CA HIS A 3 57.67 39.93 25.26
C HIS A 3 56.71 38.76 25.68
N ALA A 4 57.17 37.72 26.39
CA ALA A 4 57.52 37.64 27.83
C ALA A 4 56.26 37.47 28.75
N VAL A 5 56.26 36.74 29.88
CA VAL A 5 57.34 36.06 30.64
C VAL A 5 56.77 34.96 31.59
N LEU A 6 57.61 34.01 32.06
CA LEU A 6 57.47 33.03 33.19
C LEU A 6 56.16 32.19 33.30
N THR A 7 56.10 30.84 33.36
CA THR A 7 56.84 29.74 34.03
C THR A 7 56.55 29.48 35.52
N THR A 8 55.82 28.40 35.80
CA THR A 8 56.03 27.29 36.79
C THR A 8 54.92 26.25 36.53
N GLY A 9 55.00 24.93 36.74
CA GLY A 9 55.95 24.03 37.44
C GLY A 9 55.15 23.07 38.35
N ALA A 10 55.44 21.77 38.52
CA ALA A 10 56.45 20.91 37.89
C ALA A 10 56.18 19.38 38.17
N VAL A 11 56.64 18.50 37.27
CA VAL A 11 57.42 17.25 37.53
C VAL A 11 56.89 16.20 38.55
N ARG A 12 56.54 14.97 38.14
CA ARG A 12 57.41 13.75 37.94
C ARG A 12 56.62 12.70 37.10
N LYS A 13 57.19 11.87 36.20
CA LYS A 13 58.15 10.73 36.33
C LYS A 13 57.65 9.62 37.29
N CYS A 14 57.79 8.30 37.09
CA CYS A 14 58.29 7.40 36.03
C CYS A 14 57.88 5.95 36.46
N SER A 15 57.93 4.85 35.70
CA SER A 15 57.96 4.51 34.25
C SER A 15 57.93 2.95 34.10
N THR A 16 57.90 2.40 32.87
CA THR A 16 58.38 1.03 32.46
C THR A 16 57.81 -0.21 33.21
N HIS A 17 57.24 -1.23 32.52
CA HIS A 17 58.00 -2.26 31.78
C HIS A 17 57.14 -3.08 30.77
N GLU A 18 57.85 -3.86 29.94
CA GLU A 18 57.51 -5.03 29.07
C GLU A 18 56.07 -5.62 29.11
N SER A 19 55.35 -5.94 28.02
CA SER A 19 55.64 -6.58 26.71
C SER A 19 55.64 -8.13 26.68
N SER A 20 54.64 -8.77 26.06
CA SER A 20 54.82 -9.92 25.13
C SER A 20 53.53 -10.45 24.48
N SER A 21 53.71 -10.99 23.26
CA SER A 21 52.87 -11.89 22.42
C SER A 21 51.51 -12.49 22.87
N ARG A 22 50.51 -12.36 21.96
CA ARG A 22 49.63 -13.38 21.32
C ARG A 22 49.53 -14.82 21.91
N PRO A 23 48.46 -15.59 21.56
CA PRO A 23 47.02 -15.28 21.48
C PRO A 23 46.18 -16.36 22.21
N LEU A 24 44.84 -16.23 22.30
CA LEU A 24 43.98 -17.32 22.80
C LEU A 24 42.76 -17.59 21.91
N HIS A 25 42.58 -18.86 21.56
CA HIS A 25 41.30 -19.41 21.11
C HIS A 25 40.34 -19.48 22.30
N VAL A 26 39.06 -19.15 22.09
CA VAL A 26 37.96 -19.63 22.95
C VAL A 26 36.84 -20.15 22.07
N THR A 27 36.70 -21.48 22.02
CA THR A 27 35.50 -22.15 21.50
C THR A 27 34.43 -22.20 22.59
N VAL A 28 33.19 -21.86 22.25
CA VAL A 28 32.02 -22.12 23.11
C VAL A 28 31.00 -22.94 22.33
N VAL A 29 30.55 -24.04 22.94
CA VAL A 29 29.58 -25.01 22.39
C VAL A 29 28.18 -24.65 22.94
N PRO A 30 27.09 -24.77 22.16
CA PRO A 30 25.76 -24.31 22.57
C PRO A 30 25.18 -25.10 23.76
N GLN A 31 24.46 -24.40 24.64
CA GLN A 31 23.74 -25.00 25.75
C GLN A 31 22.44 -25.67 25.30
N SER A 32 22.11 -26.80 25.92
CA SER A 32 20.96 -27.63 25.57
C SER A 32 19.96 -27.79 26.71
N TRP A 33 18.67 -27.64 26.36
CA TRP A 33 17.56 -28.50 26.78
C TRP A 33 17.62 -29.13 28.18
N ARG A 34 16.80 -28.63 29.12
CA ARG A 34 16.09 -29.43 30.13
C ARG A 34 15.04 -28.61 30.87
N PHE A 35 13.76 -28.93 30.69
CA PHE A 35 12.78 -29.23 31.76
C PHE A 35 11.38 -29.40 31.17
N LEU A 36 10.76 -30.56 31.39
CA LEU A 36 9.40 -30.74 31.94
C LEU A 36 8.95 -32.19 31.74
N GLU A 37 8.57 -32.85 32.84
CA GLU A 37 7.78 -34.08 32.83
C GLU A 37 6.81 -34.02 34.01
N LYS A 38 5.69 -34.76 33.90
CA LYS A 38 4.64 -34.96 34.92
C LYS A 38 3.75 -33.75 35.23
N LYS A 39 2.52 -33.82 34.70
CA LYS A 39 1.33 -33.92 35.57
C LYS A 39 0.25 -34.77 34.90
N SER A 40 -0.52 -35.47 35.72
CA SER A 40 -1.56 -36.40 35.28
C SER A 40 -2.95 -35.76 35.32
N TRP A 41 -3.76 -36.09 34.33
CA TRP A 41 -5.22 -36.31 34.39
C TRP A 41 -5.95 -35.86 35.66
N HIS A 42 -6.89 -34.93 35.49
CA HIS A 42 -8.24 -35.12 36.02
C HIS A 42 -9.26 -34.59 35.00
N THR A 43 -10.25 -35.42 34.69
CA THR A 43 -11.38 -35.06 33.83
C THR A 43 -12.46 -34.37 34.65
N ASN A 44 -13.10 -33.33 34.10
CA ASN A 44 -14.51 -33.08 34.40
C ASN A 44 -15.25 -32.70 33.11
N ASN A 45 -16.55 -32.96 33.08
CA ASN A 45 -17.34 -33.07 31.86
C ASN A 45 -18.58 -32.17 31.96
N ASN A 46 -18.90 -31.41 30.90
CA ASN A 46 -20.26 -31.24 30.39
C ASN A 46 -20.32 -30.29 29.18
N ASN A 47 -20.90 -30.81 28.10
CA ASN A 47 -21.81 -30.18 27.14
C ASN A 47 -21.53 -28.80 26.49
N SER A 48 -21.87 -28.57 25.22
CA SER A 48 -22.02 -29.43 24.02
C SER A 48 -22.58 -28.54 22.89
N PHE A 49 -22.07 -28.64 21.66
CA PHE A 49 -22.86 -28.59 20.42
C PHE A 49 -21.92 -28.71 19.20
N PHE A 50 -21.82 -29.92 18.62
CA PHE A 50 -21.39 -30.11 17.24
C PHE A 50 -22.08 -31.37 16.67
N SER A 51 -22.57 -31.27 15.43
CA SER A 51 -23.34 -32.32 14.77
C SER A 51 -22.44 -33.29 13.99
N CYS A 52 -22.56 -34.59 14.27
CA CYS A 52 -21.98 -35.66 13.47
C CYS A 52 -23.08 -36.54 12.87
N CYS A 53 -22.92 -36.94 11.61
CA CYS A 53 -23.55 -38.12 11.02
C CYS A 53 -22.54 -38.83 10.09
N PRO A 54 -22.48 -40.18 10.07
CA PRO A 54 -21.20 -40.80 10.46
C PRO A 54 -20.84 -42.13 9.74
N TRP A 55 -19.84 -42.84 10.33
CA TRP A 55 -19.55 -44.29 10.21
C TRP A 55 -18.83 -44.77 8.92
N SER A 56 -17.81 -45.66 8.86
CA SER A 56 -17.08 -46.65 9.73
C SER A 56 -17.10 -48.03 9.01
N TRP A 57 -16.12 -48.95 9.07
CA TRP A 57 -14.90 -49.07 9.90
C TRP A 57 -13.87 -50.07 9.26
N HIS A 58 -12.59 -49.90 9.63
CA HIS A 58 -11.48 -50.87 9.81
C HIS A 58 -11.09 -52.04 8.84
N LEU A 59 -9.78 -52.04 8.53
CA LEU A 59 -8.76 -53.13 8.63
C LEU A 59 -8.87 -54.47 7.86
N ALA A 60 -7.84 -54.75 7.04
CA ALA A 60 -6.98 -55.96 7.11
C ALA A 60 -5.76 -55.87 6.15
N THR A 61 -4.70 -56.67 6.36
CA THR A 61 -3.44 -56.67 5.59
C THR A 61 -3.20 -57.93 4.75
N LEU A 62 -2.33 -57.78 3.73
CA LEU A 62 -1.59 -58.77 2.93
C LEU A 62 -1.50 -60.22 3.45
N VAL A 63 -1.71 -61.22 2.56
CA VAL A 63 -0.74 -62.29 2.16
C VAL A 63 -1.37 -63.24 1.11
N ILE A 64 -0.54 -64.05 0.43
CA ILE A 64 -0.83 -64.86 -0.78
C ILE A 64 -1.11 -66.34 -0.41
N LEU A 65 -2.09 -67.03 -1.07
CA LEU A 65 -1.95 -68.38 -1.69
C LEU A 65 -3.27 -69.08 -2.14
N ARG A 66 -3.22 -69.69 -3.35
CA ARG A 66 -3.84 -70.96 -3.84
C ARG A 66 -5.38 -71.24 -3.83
N ARG A 67 -5.91 -71.28 -5.07
CA ARG A 67 -6.56 -72.43 -5.78
C ARG A 67 -8.01 -72.89 -5.42
N THR A 68 -8.73 -73.32 -6.48
CA THR A 68 -9.97 -74.16 -6.52
C THR A 68 -11.28 -73.59 -5.94
N ALA A 69 -12.50 -73.98 -6.38
CA ALA A 69 -12.98 -74.50 -7.67
C ALA A 69 -14.54 -74.49 -7.75
N GLY A 70 -15.12 -74.21 -8.93
CA GLY A 70 -16.56 -74.39 -9.25
C GLY A 70 -17.53 -73.36 -8.65
N GLN A 71 -18.81 -73.29 -9.05
CA GLN A 71 -19.48 -73.82 -10.25
C GLN A 71 -20.90 -73.20 -10.39
N ARG A 72 -21.31 -72.78 -11.61
CA ARG A 72 -22.72 -72.54 -12.07
C ARG A 72 -23.43 -71.34 -11.38
N LEU A 73 -24.46 -70.69 -11.94
CA LEU A 73 -25.20 -70.71 -13.23
C LEU A 73 -25.61 -69.23 -13.51
N ILE A 74 -26.11 -68.71 -14.64
CA ILE A 74 -26.73 -69.15 -15.92
C ILE A 74 -26.15 -68.20 -17.05
N CYS A 75 -26.52 -68.09 -18.34
CA CYS A 75 -27.60 -68.58 -19.21
C CYS A 75 -27.06 -69.20 -20.51
N ALA A 76 -27.79 -70.17 -21.07
CA ALA A 76 -27.70 -70.59 -22.48
C ALA A 76 -28.72 -69.77 -23.34
N THR A 77 -28.86 -69.85 -24.67
CA THR A 77 -28.33 -70.72 -25.76
C THR A 77 -28.47 -69.91 -27.08
N ARG A 78 -27.62 -70.02 -28.11
CA ARG A 78 -27.56 -71.05 -29.18
C ARG A 78 -26.20 -70.86 -29.91
N GLN A 79 -25.37 -71.89 -30.11
CA GLN A 79 -25.41 -72.87 -31.21
C GLN A 79 -25.48 -72.23 -32.62
N ARG A 80 -24.73 -72.65 -33.65
CA ARG A 80 -23.61 -73.62 -33.91
C ARG A 80 -22.99 -73.14 -35.25
N ARG A 81 -21.82 -73.52 -35.78
CA ARG A 81 -20.97 -74.73 -35.72
C ARG A 81 -19.62 -74.36 -36.38
N TYR A 82 -18.46 -74.77 -35.85
CA TYR A 82 -17.24 -75.11 -36.64
C TYR A 82 -16.12 -75.52 -35.68
N MET A 83 -15.77 -76.81 -35.68
CA MET A 83 -14.56 -77.34 -35.02
C MET A 83 -14.41 -78.83 -35.38
N ARG A 84 -13.31 -79.18 -36.07
CA ARG A 84 -12.44 -80.36 -35.90
C ARG A 84 -11.41 -80.32 -37.04
N LEU A 85 -10.18 -79.96 -36.72
CA LEU A 85 -9.10 -80.86 -36.29
C LEU A 85 -8.49 -81.61 -37.49
N GLY A 86 -7.23 -81.32 -37.78
CA GLY A 86 -6.36 -82.13 -38.64
C GLY A 86 -5.33 -82.89 -37.79
N LEU A 87 -4.35 -83.48 -38.50
CA LEU A 87 -3.16 -84.15 -37.96
C LEU A 87 -3.41 -85.48 -37.22
N PHE A 88 -3.42 -86.56 -38.00
CA PHE A 88 -2.57 -87.72 -37.72
C PHE A 88 -1.68 -87.97 -38.94
N ALA A 89 -0.54 -88.64 -38.76
CA ALA A 89 0.44 -88.89 -39.81
C ALA A 89 0.86 -90.37 -39.82
N ARG A 90 1.17 -90.92 -41.00
CA ARG A 90 2.26 -91.87 -41.28
C ARG A 90 2.38 -92.20 -42.77
N GLN A 91 3.48 -92.88 -43.10
CA GLN A 91 3.97 -93.36 -44.42
C GLN A 91 2.85 -93.82 -45.39
N ALA A 92 2.84 -93.50 -46.70
CA ALA A 92 3.87 -93.54 -47.75
C ALA A 92 4.09 -94.92 -48.39
N GLU A 93 3.68 -95.08 -49.66
CA GLU A 93 4.36 -95.83 -50.73
C GLU A 93 3.62 -95.73 -52.10
N VAL A 94 4.31 -96.18 -53.17
CA VAL A 94 3.88 -96.41 -54.57
C VAL A 94 3.58 -95.18 -55.46
N ASP A 95 4.46 -94.97 -56.46
CA ASP A 95 4.21 -94.18 -57.67
C ASP A 95 3.26 -94.92 -58.64
N GLN A 96 2.41 -94.16 -59.35
CA GLN A 96 2.02 -94.52 -60.72
C GLN A 96 1.78 -93.27 -61.57
N LYS A 97 2.37 -93.26 -62.77
CA LYS A 97 2.09 -92.27 -63.81
C LYS A 97 0.90 -92.75 -64.62
N GLU A 98 -0.01 -91.85 -64.95
CA GLU A 98 -0.78 -91.92 -66.19
C GLU A 98 -0.63 -90.58 -66.92
N GLU A 99 -0.59 -90.64 -68.25
CA GLU A 99 -0.38 -89.50 -69.15
C GLU A 99 -1.74 -89.15 -69.79
N GLU A 100 -2.18 -87.90 -69.69
CA GLU A 100 -3.30 -87.38 -70.49
C GLU A 100 -2.89 -86.12 -71.25
N GLU A 101 -3.40 -85.99 -72.48
CA GLU A 101 -2.96 -85.03 -73.49
C GLU A 101 -3.46 -83.59 -73.26
N PRO A 102 -2.78 -82.57 -73.85
CA PRO A 102 -3.11 -81.17 -73.61
C PRO A 102 -4.45 -80.75 -74.23
N SER A 103 -5.34 -80.21 -73.41
CA SER A 103 -6.59 -79.59 -73.87
C SER A 103 -6.32 -78.24 -74.57
N PRO A 104 -7.13 -77.87 -75.59
CA PRO A 104 -6.85 -76.73 -76.47
C PRO A 104 -6.93 -75.36 -75.76
N PRO A 105 -6.23 -74.33 -76.28
CA PRO A 105 -5.99 -73.08 -75.56
C PRO A 105 -7.26 -72.24 -75.34
N GLN A 106 -7.85 -72.35 -74.15
CA GLN A 106 -8.92 -71.45 -73.74
C GLN A 106 -8.40 -70.02 -73.58
N VAL A 107 -8.92 -69.12 -74.41
CA VAL A 107 -8.66 -67.67 -74.34
C VAL A 107 -9.00 -67.18 -72.92
N ARG A 108 -7.97 -66.73 -72.18
CA ARG A 108 -8.13 -66.22 -70.82
C ARG A 108 -9.02 -64.98 -70.82
N ARG A 109 -10.29 -65.13 -70.47
CA ARG A 109 -11.16 -64.02 -70.09
C ARG A 109 -10.46 -63.24 -68.98
N ALA A 110 -10.07 -61.99 -69.26
CA ALA A 110 -9.53 -61.10 -68.24
C ALA A 110 -10.55 -61.00 -67.09
N SER A 111 -10.10 -61.13 -65.84
CA SER A 111 -11.04 -61.05 -64.72
C SER A 111 -11.59 -59.63 -64.61
N ILE A 112 -12.80 -59.44 -64.10
CA ILE A 112 -13.43 -58.10 -63.97
C ILE A 112 -12.61 -57.18 -63.02
N GLY A 113 -11.77 -57.76 -62.16
CA GLY A 113 -10.78 -57.05 -61.36
C GLY A 113 -9.55 -56.55 -62.14
N ASP A 114 -9.40 -56.90 -63.41
CA ASP A 114 -8.21 -56.61 -64.21
C ASP A 114 -8.38 -55.44 -65.17
N SER A 115 -9.55 -55.34 -65.82
CA SER A 115 -10.00 -54.12 -66.51
C SER A 115 -10.08 -52.95 -65.54
N THR A 116 -10.86 -53.10 -64.46
CA THR A 116 -11.05 -52.05 -63.43
C THR A 116 -9.76 -51.53 -62.79
N PHE A 117 -8.71 -52.35 -62.66
CA PHE A 117 -7.40 -51.88 -62.20
C PHE A 117 -6.72 -50.95 -63.22
N CYS A 118 -6.65 -51.37 -64.48
CA CYS A 118 -5.92 -50.64 -65.53
C CYS A 118 -6.69 -49.44 -66.08
N GLU A 119 -8.02 -49.55 -66.19
CA GLU A 119 -8.90 -48.55 -66.82
C GLU A 119 -9.43 -47.50 -65.84
N GLN A 120 -9.47 -47.82 -64.53
CA GLN A 120 -10.01 -46.93 -63.50
C GLN A 120 -9.00 -46.62 -62.39
N VAL A 121 -8.43 -47.63 -61.73
CA VAL A 121 -7.55 -47.40 -60.55
C VAL A 121 -6.27 -46.63 -60.94
N ILE A 122 -5.56 -47.04 -61.99
CA ILE A 122 -4.32 -46.36 -62.38
C ILE A 122 -4.56 -44.93 -62.93
N PRO A 123 -5.55 -44.67 -63.83
CA PRO A 123 -5.86 -43.31 -64.25
C PRO A 123 -6.34 -42.41 -63.09
N ALA A 124 -7.15 -42.93 -62.16
CA ALA A 124 -7.58 -42.19 -60.98
C ALA A 124 -6.42 -41.83 -60.03
N LEU A 125 -5.45 -42.73 -59.86
CA LEU A 125 -4.24 -42.44 -59.09
C LEU A 125 -3.35 -41.41 -59.79
N ARG A 126 -3.19 -41.47 -61.13
CA ARG A 126 -2.44 -40.46 -61.89
C ARG A 126 -3.07 -39.07 -61.73
N TRP A 127 -4.35 -38.92 -62.06
CA TRP A 127 -5.09 -37.66 -61.91
C TRP A 127 -4.99 -37.09 -60.48
N PHE A 128 -5.08 -37.95 -59.45
CA PHE A 128 -4.92 -37.51 -58.06
C PHE A 128 -3.49 -37.05 -57.74
N LYS A 129 -2.46 -37.73 -58.28
CA LYS A 129 -1.06 -37.30 -58.16
C LYS A 129 -0.79 -36.00 -58.90
N ASP A 130 -1.39 -35.81 -60.07
CA ASP A 130 -1.21 -34.62 -60.90
C ASP A 130 -1.86 -33.38 -60.25
N LEU A 131 -2.97 -33.56 -59.52
CA LEU A 131 -3.67 -32.48 -58.79
C LEU A 131 -3.09 -32.17 -57.40
N PHE A 132 -2.67 -33.18 -56.64
CA PHE A 132 -2.23 -33.01 -55.23
C PHE A 132 -0.73 -33.27 -55.00
N GLY A 133 0.05 -33.62 -56.03
CA GLY A 133 1.46 -33.98 -55.93
C GLY A 133 1.76 -35.32 -55.22
N HIS A 134 0.76 -35.96 -54.60
CA HIS A 134 0.95 -37.09 -53.68
C HIS A 134 -0.13 -38.17 -53.81
N LEU A 135 0.13 -39.39 -53.29
CA LEU A 135 -0.82 -40.51 -53.34
C LEU A 135 -1.46 -40.89 -51.99
N ASN A 136 -1.39 -40.04 -50.96
CA ASN A 136 -2.13 -40.22 -49.70
C ASN A 136 -3.63 -39.88 -49.86
N VAL A 137 -4.40 -40.75 -50.52
CA VAL A 137 -5.84 -40.53 -50.80
C VAL A 137 -6.70 -40.70 -49.53
N GLY A 138 -7.49 -39.70 -49.15
CA GLY A 138 -8.39 -39.74 -47.98
C GLY A 138 -9.39 -40.91 -48.00
N PRO A 139 -9.79 -41.52 -46.86
CA PRO A 139 -10.58 -42.76 -46.85
C PRO A 139 -11.96 -42.67 -47.52
N SER A 140 -12.57 -41.50 -47.48
CA SER A 140 -13.88 -41.17 -48.09
C SER A 140 -13.77 -40.52 -49.46
N PHE A 141 -12.57 -40.22 -49.95
CA PHE A 141 -12.37 -39.45 -51.18
C PHE A 141 -12.95 -40.17 -52.40
N CYS A 142 -13.76 -39.46 -53.16
CA CYS A 142 -14.32 -39.88 -54.44
C CYS A 142 -13.93 -38.83 -55.48
N LEU A 143 -13.67 -39.24 -56.72
CA LEU A 143 -13.42 -38.29 -57.79
C LEU A 143 -14.70 -37.51 -58.13
N PRO A 144 -14.62 -36.21 -58.47
CA PRO A 144 -15.77 -35.45 -58.95
C PRO A 144 -16.43 -36.10 -60.17
N ASP A 145 -17.72 -35.81 -60.36
CA ASP A 145 -18.49 -36.18 -61.55
C ASP A 145 -18.39 -35.13 -62.67
N ASP A 146 -17.56 -34.09 -62.48
CA ASP A 146 -17.39 -32.97 -63.39
C ASP A 146 -16.69 -33.33 -64.71
N GLY A 147 -16.93 -32.52 -65.75
CA GLY A 147 -16.34 -32.70 -67.08
C GLY A 147 -14.80 -32.67 -67.12
N ALA A 148 -14.16 -32.07 -66.12
CA ALA A 148 -12.70 -32.05 -65.96
C ALA A 148 -12.07 -33.40 -65.56
N VAL A 149 -12.91 -34.38 -65.18
CA VAL A 149 -12.49 -35.76 -64.87
C VAL A 149 -12.75 -36.66 -66.09
N PRO A 150 -11.78 -37.47 -66.55
CA PRO A 150 -11.97 -38.43 -67.63
C PRO A 150 -13.12 -39.42 -67.37
N GLU A 151 -13.85 -39.78 -68.42
CA GLU A 151 -15.15 -40.47 -68.30
C GLU A 151 -15.06 -41.85 -67.61
N SER A 152 -13.93 -42.55 -67.74
CA SER A 152 -13.73 -43.85 -67.08
C SER A 152 -13.59 -43.77 -65.55
N ILE A 153 -13.38 -42.58 -64.98
CA ILE A 153 -13.09 -42.36 -63.56
C ILE A 153 -13.97 -41.31 -62.85
N ARG A 154 -14.97 -40.73 -63.52
CA ARG A 154 -16.00 -39.88 -62.87
C ARG A 154 -16.70 -40.64 -61.75
N GLY A 155 -16.92 -39.97 -60.61
CA GLY A 155 -17.59 -40.54 -59.43
C GLY A 155 -16.84 -41.70 -58.75
N PHE A 156 -15.64 -42.05 -59.21
CA PHE A 156 -14.95 -43.25 -58.76
C PHE A 156 -14.50 -43.14 -57.30
N LYS A 157 -14.85 -44.16 -56.51
CA LYS A 157 -14.59 -44.21 -55.07
C LYS A 157 -13.13 -44.64 -54.80
N LEU A 158 -12.21 -43.73 -55.14
CA LEU A 158 -10.77 -43.94 -55.07
C LEU A 158 -10.31 -44.20 -53.63
N GLY A 159 -10.70 -43.38 -52.66
CA GLY A 159 -10.36 -43.51 -51.24
C GLY A 159 -10.65 -44.90 -50.66
N PRO A 160 -11.90 -45.39 -50.73
CA PRO A 160 -12.24 -46.75 -50.30
C PRO A 160 -11.51 -47.86 -51.06
N THR A 161 -11.05 -47.59 -52.29
CA THR A 161 -10.30 -48.55 -53.10
C THR A 161 -8.81 -48.57 -52.73
N VAL A 162 -8.20 -47.41 -52.46
CA VAL A 162 -6.87 -47.27 -51.87
C VAL A 162 -6.82 -47.92 -50.48
N CYS A 163 -7.85 -47.72 -49.64
CA CYS A 163 -7.99 -48.45 -48.38
C CYS A 163 -7.96 -49.98 -48.55
N ARG A 164 -8.62 -50.53 -49.59
CA ARG A 164 -8.63 -51.97 -49.89
C ARG A 164 -7.27 -52.46 -50.40
N ILE A 165 -6.56 -51.67 -51.21
CA ILE A 165 -5.20 -51.99 -51.68
C ILE A 165 -4.23 -52.05 -50.50
N GLN A 166 -4.24 -51.04 -49.62
CA GLN A 166 -3.39 -50.98 -48.43
C GLN A 166 -3.70 -52.12 -47.44
N SER A 167 -4.97 -52.30 -47.05
CA SER A 167 -5.35 -53.22 -45.95
C SER A 167 -5.53 -54.70 -46.35
N ARG A 168 -5.69 -55.00 -47.63
CA ARG A 168 -5.98 -56.38 -48.11
C ARG A 168 -5.17 -56.78 -49.35
N SER A 169 -4.26 -55.94 -49.81
CA SER A 169 -3.48 -56.13 -51.05
C SER A 169 -4.35 -56.44 -52.27
N THR A 170 -5.57 -55.88 -52.35
CA THR A 170 -6.46 -56.10 -53.50
C THR A 170 -5.78 -55.67 -54.80
N TYR A 171 -6.05 -56.38 -55.89
CA TYR A 171 -5.40 -56.24 -57.21
C TYR A 171 -3.90 -56.63 -57.28
N VAL A 172 -3.17 -56.53 -56.16
CA VAL A 172 -1.71 -56.74 -56.07
C VAL A 172 -1.33 -58.15 -55.58
N LYS A 173 -2.17 -58.79 -54.75
CA LYS A 173 -1.94 -60.14 -54.23
C LYS A 173 -1.71 -61.15 -55.37
N GLY A 174 -0.50 -61.74 -55.40
CA GLY A 174 -0.09 -62.69 -56.45
C GLY A 174 0.34 -62.06 -57.78
N ARG A 175 0.49 -60.73 -57.87
CA ARG A 175 0.82 -60.01 -59.13
C ARG A 175 1.91 -58.96 -58.91
N PRO A 176 3.21 -59.34 -58.85
CA PRO A 176 4.31 -58.43 -58.51
C PRO A 176 4.45 -57.23 -59.46
N GLN A 177 4.15 -57.41 -60.75
CA GLN A 177 4.13 -56.33 -61.76
C GLN A 177 3.22 -55.16 -61.36
N ARG A 178 2.09 -55.42 -60.70
CA ARG A 178 1.19 -54.37 -60.18
C ARG A 178 1.68 -53.72 -58.90
N ARG A 179 2.53 -54.41 -58.14
CA ARG A 179 3.21 -53.82 -56.99
C ARG A 179 4.24 -52.80 -57.47
N LEU A 180 5.11 -53.22 -58.40
CA LEU A 180 6.14 -52.39 -59.01
C LEU A 180 5.53 -51.14 -59.68
N LEU A 181 4.49 -51.29 -60.50
CA LEU A 181 3.82 -50.15 -61.14
C LEU A 181 3.15 -49.17 -60.14
N LEU A 182 2.75 -49.63 -58.96
CA LEU A 182 2.29 -48.74 -57.88
C LEU A 182 3.47 -48.08 -57.15
N GLU A 183 4.56 -48.79 -56.94
CA GLU A 183 5.80 -48.26 -56.33
C GLU A 183 6.46 -47.20 -57.24
N GLU A 184 6.52 -47.42 -58.56
CA GLU A 184 6.91 -46.45 -59.60
C GLU A 184 6.04 -45.18 -59.58
N LEU A 185 4.73 -45.31 -59.35
CA LEU A 185 3.83 -44.17 -59.20
C LEU A 185 4.02 -43.42 -57.87
N GLY A 186 4.74 -43.99 -56.90
CA GLY A 186 4.92 -43.43 -55.55
C GLY A 186 3.74 -43.71 -54.61
N PHE A 187 3.12 -44.89 -54.74
CA PHE A 187 1.94 -45.27 -53.97
C PHE A 187 2.24 -45.38 -52.46
N VAL A 188 1.44 -44.69 -51.65
CA VAL A 188 1.58 -44.69 -50.19
C VAL A 188 1.04 -45.99 -49.60
N TRP A 189 1.92 -46.86 -49.11
CA TRP A 189 1.54 -48.13 -48.49
C TRP A 189 1.03 -47.95 -47.05
N ASP A 190 1.78 -47.26 -46.19
CA ASP A 190 1.29 -46.80 -44.88
C ASP A 190 1.11 -45.28 -44.88
N ARG A 191 -0.04 -44.84 -44.40
CA ARG A 191 -0.42 -43.42 -44.29
C ARG A 191 0.23 -42.75 -43.09
N GLN A 192 0.52 -43.49 -42.02
CA GLN A 192 1.18 -42.96 -40.83
C GLN A 192 2.62 -42.56 -41.16
N ASP A 193 3.33 -43.38 -41.93
CA ASP A 193 4.67 -43.12 -42.45
C ASP A 193 4.69 -41.88 -43.36
N PHE A 194 3.75 -41.75 -44.29
CA PHE A 194 3.64 -40.56 -45.12
C PHE A 194 3.32 -39.29 -44.30
N VAL A 195 2.36 -39.37 -43.37
CA VAL A 195 2.02 -38.22 -42.50
C VAL A 195 3.20 -37.85 -41.59
N PHE A 196 3.99 -38.82 -41.14
CA PHE A 196 5.20 -38.57 -40.34
C PHE A 196 6.31 -37.95 -41.21
N THR A 197 6.81 -38.69 -42.20
CA THR A 197 8.02 -38.34 -42.95
C THR A 197 7.80 -37.22 -43.98
N SER A 198 6.62 -37.16 -44.62
CA SER A 198 6.32 -36.21 -45.70
C SER A 198 5.51 -34.99 -45.25
N GLN A 199 4.84 -35.02 -44.08
CA GLN A 199 4.08 -33.87 -43.57
C GLN A 199 4.62 -33.33 -42.24
N LEU A 200 4.74 -34.17 -41.21
CA LEU A 200 5.16 -33.74 -39.87
C LEU A 200 6.62 -33.28 -39.85
N LEU A 201 7.59 -34.10 -40.27
CA LEU A 201 9.01 -33.74 -40.17
C LEU A 201 9.37 -32.45 -40.96
N PRO A 202 8.88 -32.23 -42.19
CA PRO A 202 9.09 -30.96 -42.90
C PRO A 202 8.45 -29.77 -42.19
N ALA A 203 7.20 -29.91 -41.72
CA ALA A 203 6.50 -28.83 -41.01
C ALA A 203 7.18 -28.47 -39.68
N LEU A 204 7.67 -29.45 -38.92
CA LEU A 204 8.49 -29.21 -37.71
C LEU A 204 9.79 -28.48 -38.04
N LYS A 205 10.49 -28.86 -39.13
CA LYS A 205 11.73 -28.19 -39.56
C LYS A 205 11.48 -26.73 -39.97
N ILE A 206 10.39 -26.44 -40.68
CA ILE A 206 9.99 -25.07 -41.03
C ILE A 206 9.66 -24.27 -39.75
N TYR A 207 8.86 -24.83 -38.84
CA TYR A 207 8.51 -24.16 -37.58
C TYR A 207 9.76 -23.88 -36.72
N ARG A 208 10.70 -24.83 -36.60
CA ARG A 208 11.96 -24.63 -35.87
C ARG A 208 12.84 -23.55 -36.51
N LYS A 209 12.86 -23.43 -37.85
CA LYS A 209 13.55 -22.32 -38.56
C LYS A 209 12.94 -20.95 -38.24
N GLN A 210 11.61 -20.87 -38.10
CA GLN A 210 10.89 -19.61 -37.88
C GLN A 210 10.83 -19.17 -36.41
N PHE A 211 10.70 -20.11 -35.46
CA PHE A 211 10.48 -19.81 -34.04
C PHE A 211 11.59 -20.31 -33.10
N GLY A 212 12.65 -20.95 -33.62
CA GLY A 212 13.78 -21.51 -32.86
C GLY A 212 13.43 -22.79 -32.05
N HIS A 213 12.23 -22.85 -31.48
CA HIS A 213 11.75 -23.92 -30.61
C HIS A 213 10.64 -24.78 -31.25
N LEU A 214 10.42 -25.99 -30.73
CA LEU A 214 9.34 -26.90 -31.15
C LEU A 214 8.14 -26.95 -30.18
N ASP A 215 7.91 -25.90 -29.37
CA ASP A 215 6.60 -25.76 -28.73
C ASP A 215 5.60 -25.09 -29.70
N ILE A 216 4.57 -25.84 -30.07
CA ILE A 216 3.62 -25.50 -31.13
C ILE A 216 2.21 -25.40 -30.52
N PRO A 217 1.55 -24.22 -30.59
CA PRO A 217 0.18 -24.04 -30.11
C PRO A 217 -0.80 -25.00 -30.77
N SER A 218 -1.80 -25.48 -30.03
CA SER A 218 -2.80 -26.45 -30.53
C SER A 218 -3.66 -25.92 -31.69
N SER A 219 -3.80 -24.60 -31.80
CA SER A 219 -4.46 -23.88 -32.88
C SER A 219 -3.57 -23.61 -34.10
N PHE A 220 -2.26 -23.90 -34.05
CA PHE A 220 -1.34 -23.56 -35.12
C PHE A 220 -1.62 -24.37 -36.40
N VAL A 221 -1.76 -23.63 -37.50
CA VAL A 221 -1.94 -24.13 -38.86
C VAL A 221 -0.80 -23.57 -39.70
N MET A 222 -0.21 -24.40 -40.55
CA MET A 222 0.83 -23.98 -41.50
C MET A 222 0.27 -22.92 -42.46
N PRO A 223 0.94 -21.76 -42.61
CA PRO A 223 0.45 -20.67 -43.45
C PRO A 223 0.57 -20.98 -44.94
N GLU A 224 -0.31 -20.38 -45.73
CA GLU A 224 -0.15 -20.28 -47.18
C GLU A 224 1.00 -19.30 -47.48
N SER A 225 2.12 -19.84 -47.99
CA SER A 225 3.38 -19.11 -48.18
C SER A 225 4.26 -19.83 -49.19
N GLN A 226 5.02 -19.09 -49.99
CA GLN A 226 5.99 -19.64 -50.94
C GLN A 226 7.14 -20.42 -50.28
N GLU A 227 7.40 -20.22 -48.96
CA GLU A 227 8.33 -21.06 -48.19
C GLU A 227 7.74 -22.42 -47.78
N VAL A 228 6.42 -22.62 -47.91
CA VAL A 228 5.68 -23.78 -47.40
C VAL A 228 5.17 -24.62 -48.58
N PRO A 229 5.69 -25.84 -48.81
CA PRO A 229 5.19 -26.72 -49.86
C PRO A 229 3.67 -26.95 -49.78
N ASP A 230 2.99 -27.05 -50.92
CA ASP A 230 1.52 -27.08 -51.00
C ASP A 230 0.89 -28.21 -50.17
N LEU A 231 1.57 -29.37 -50.08
CA LEU A 231 1.24 -30.51 -49.20
C LEU A 231 1.12 -30.15 -47.70
N LEU A 232 1.71 -29.04 -47.28
CA LEU A 232 1.71 -28.54 -45.90
C LEU A 232 0.82 -27.31 -45.73
N GLN A 233 0.40 -26.60 -46.78
CA GLN A 233 -0.43 -25.40 -46.62
C GLN A 233 -1.79 -25.78 -46.01
N GLY A 234 -2.26 -25.02 -45.02
CA GLY A 234 -3.47 -25.35 -44.27
C GLY A 234 -3.34 -26.58 -43.34
N PHE A 235 -2.17 -27.22 -43.25
CA PHE A 235 -1.95 -28.38 -42.38
C PHE A 235 -2.02 -28.00 -40.90
N LYS A 236 -2.90 -28.68 -40.15
CA LYS A 236 -3.18 -28.41 -38.73
C LYS A 236 -2.10 -29.03 -37.81
N LEU A 237 -0.85 -28.60 -38.00
CA LEU A 237 0.32 -29.09 -37.27
C LEU A 237 0.10 -29.07 -35.76
N GLY A 238 -0.46 -27.99 -35.20
CA GLY A 238 -0.74 -27.86 -33.76
C GLY A 238 -1.68 -28.95 -33.22
N GLN A 239 -2.70 -29.34 -34.00
CA GLN A 239 -3.61 -30.42 -33.61
C GLN A 239 -2.93 -31.80 -33.66
N LEU A 240 -2.07 -32.04 -34.66
CA LEU A 240 -1.29 -33.28 -34.74
C LEU A 240 -0.26 -33.38 -33.61
N VAL A 241 0.48 -32.30 -33.33
CA VAL A 241 1.45 -32.21 -32.22
C VAL A 241 0.75 -32.41 -30.87
N THR A 242 -0.42 -31.81 -30.66
CA THR A 242 -1.24 -32.04 -29.46
C THR A 242 -1.62 -33.53 -29.32
N ARG A 243 -1.95 -34.22 -30.42
CA ARG A 243 -2.26 -35.66 -30.41
C ARG A 243 -1.02 -36.54 -30.21
N ILE A 244 0.14 -36.16 -30.73
CA ILE A 244 1.43 -36.83 -30.48
C ILE A 244 1.76 -36.77 -28.99
N ARG A 245 1.68 -35.58 -28.37
CA ARG A 245 1.91 -35.37 -26.93
C ARG A 245 0.94 -36.17 -26.04
N SER A 246 -0.37 -36.07 -26.30
CA SER A 246 -1.42 -36.63 -25.44
C SER A 246 -1.72 -38.13 -25.67
N THR A 247 -1.66 -38.59 -26.92
CA THR A 247 -2.11 -39.95 -27.31
C THR A 247 -1.03 -40.80 -27.97
N ARG A 248 0.20 -40.26 -28.12
CA ARG A 248 1.34 -40.90 -28.81
C ARG A 248 1.00 -41.40 -30.23
N VAL A 249 0.02 -40.78 -30.89
CA VAL A 249 -0.33 -41.04 -32.30
C VAL A 249 0.92 -40.87 -33.19
N LEU A 250 1.10 -41.75 -34.19
CA LEU A 250 2.29 -41.94 -35.03
C LEU A 250 3.55 -42.50 -34.34
N VAL A 251 3.69 -42.42 -33.02
CA VAL A 251 4.92 -42.79 -32.27
C VAL A 251 4.74 -43.91 -31.23
N LYS A 252 3.50 -44.32 -30.94
CA LYS A 252 3.16 -45.21 -29.81
C LYS A 252 3.95 -46.53 -29.78
N ASP A 253 4.17 -47.12 -30.95
CA ASP A 253 4.74 -48.46 -31.11
C ASP A 253 5.98 -48.44 -32.04
N ASN A 254 6.66 -47.29 -32.18
CA ASN A 254 7.86 -47.11 -33.01
C ASN A 254 8.85 -46.15 -32.33
N SER A 255 10.03 -46.67 -31.94
CA SER A 255 11.08 -45.92 -31.23
C SER A 255 11.90 -45.02 -32.14
N GLU A 256 12.19 -45.44 -33.38
CA GLU A 256 12.95 -44.66 -34.37
C GLU A 256 12.29 -43.28 -34.60
N ARG A 257 10.95 -43.22 -34.59
CA ARG A 257 10.18 -41.97 -34.70
C ARG A 257 10.19 -41.11 -33.44
N VAL A 258 10.45 -41.70 -32.26
CA VAL A 258 10.68 -40.94 -31.03
C VAL A 258 12.08 -40.34 -31.07
N GLU A 259 13.09 -41.15 -31.41
CA GLU A 259 14.50 -40.74 -31.56
C GLU A 259 14.65 -39.59 -32.58
N VAL A 260 14.05 -39.70 -33.78
CA VAL A 260 14.06 -38.63 -34.80
C VAL A 260 13.34 -37.35 -34.34
N LEU A 261 12.36 -37.44 -33.44
CA LEU A 261 11.74 -36.26 -32.83
C LEU A 261 12.62 -35.66 -31.73
N ASP A 262 13.30 -36.48 -30.94
CA ASP A 262 14.23 -36.05 -29.89
C ASP A 262 15.46 -35.36 -30.48
N GLU A 263 16.05 -35.90 -31.57
CA GLU A 263 17.11 -35.24 -32.35
C GLU A 263 16.67 -33.87 -32.91
N LEU A 264 15.39 -33.75 -33.30
CA LEU A 264 14.80 -32.49 -33.74
C LEU A 264 14.48 -31.53 -32.59
N GLY A 265 14.64 -31.94 -31.33
CA GLY A 265 14.36 -31.13 -30.14
C GLY A 265 12.86 -30.98 -29.85
N PHE A 266 12.08 -32.04 -30.09
CA PHE A 266 10.62 -31.99 -29.95
C PHE A 266 10.18 -31.83 -28.49
N VAL A 267 9.39 -30.77 -28.23
CA VAL A 267 8.87 -30.49 -26.89
C VAL A 267 7.72 -31.46 -26.58
N TRP A 268 8.00 -32.54 -25.85
CA TRP A 268 6.98 -33.49 -25.38
C TRP A 268 6.05 -32.90 -24.32
N ASN A 269 6.57 -32.03 -23.44
CA ASN A 269 5.81 -31.42 -22.36
C ASN A 269 5.88 -29.88 -22.44
N SER A 270 4.81 -29.27 -22.94
CA SER A 270 4.71 -27.81 -23.12
C SER A 270 4.67 -27.05 -21.79
N GLU A 271 4.05 -27.60 -20.74
CA GLU A 271 4.03 -26.95 -19.40
C GLU A 271 5.42 -26.83 -18.78
N GLU A 272 6.29 -27.79 -19.09
CA GLU A 272 7.65 -27.93 -18.58
C GLU A 272 8.61 -27.02 -19.32
N PHE A 273 8.57 -27.05 -20.65
CA PHE A 273 9.25 -26.08 -21.50
C PHE A 273 8.83 -24.63 -21.19
N PHE A 274 7.53 -24.37 -21.01
CA PHE A 274 7.05 -23.04 -20.62
C PHE A 274 7.57 -22.61 -19.24
N PHE A 275 7.59 -23.51 -18.25
CA PHE A 275 8.12 -23.20 -16.93
C PHE A 275 9.62 -22.88 -16.96
N GLU A 276 10.42 -23.73 -17.62
CA GLU A 276 11.88 -23.65 -17.59
C GLU A 276 12.46 -22.61 -18.56
N GLU A 277 11.95 -22.48 -19.79
CA GLU A 277 12.45 -21.52 -20.79
C GLU A 277 11.78 -20.15 -20.73
N LYS A 278 10.61 -20.02 -20.08
CA LYS A 278 9.88 -18.74 -19.99
C LYS A 278 9.65 -18.24 -18.56
N VAL A 279 9.07 -19.05 -17.68
CA VAL A 279 8.70 -18.58 -16.32
C VAL A 279 9.94 -18.31 -15.45
N ILE A 280 10.91 -19.23 -15.41
CA ILE A 280 12.12 -19.07 -14.60
C ILE A 280 13.01 -17.90 -15.07
N PRO A 281 13.30 -17.70 -16.37
CA PRO A 281 14.02 -16.52 -16.84
C PRO A 281 13.25 -15.20 -16.62
N ALA A 282 11.92 -15.21 -16.76
CA ALA A 282 11.08 -14.05 -16.44
C ALA A 282 11.14 -13.68 -14.95
N MET A 283 11.16 -14.66 -14.05
CA MET A 283 11.37 -14.42 -12.62
C MET A 283 12.77 -13.86 -12.34
N ARG A 284 13.82 -14.40 -12.95
CA ARG A 284 15.20 -13.89 -12.78
C ARG A 284 15.28 -12.41 -13.21
N TRP A 285 14.87 -12.09 -14.44
CA TRP A 285 14.84 -10.71 -14.93
C TRP A 285 14.05 -9.76 -14.02
N PHE A 286 12.91 -10.20 -13.49
CA PHE A 286 12.12 -9.39 -12.54
C PHE A 286 12.84 -9.20 -11.19
N LYS A 287 13.51 -10.24 -10.68
CA LYS A 287 14.32 -10.15 -9.46
C LYS A 287 15.53 -9.22 -9.64
N ASP A 288 16.17 -9.27 -10.80
CA ASP A 288 17.33 -8.43 -11.11
C ASP A 288 16.94 -6.94 -11.24
N LEU A 289 15.73 -6.64 -11.71
CA LEU A 289 15.20 -5.27 -11.85
C LEU A 289 14.60 -4.69 -10.55
N PHE A 290 13.93 -5.51 -9.72
CA PHE A 290 13.18 -5.05 -8.54
C PHE A 290 13.72 -5.57 -7.20
N GLY A 291 14.78 -6.38 -7.20
CA GLY A 291 15.37 -7.01 -6.00
C GLY A 291 14.52 -8.13 -5.36
N HIS A 292 13.29 -8.37 -5.83
CA HIS A 292 12.32 -9.24 -5.16
C HIS A 292 11.38 -9.98 -6.13
N LEU A 293 10.73 -11.04 -5.66
CA LEU A 293 9.71 -11.79 -6.42
C LEU A 293 8.25 -11.53 -5.99
N ASN A 294 7.96 -10.39 -5.37
CA ASN A 294 6.57 -9.97 -5.11
C ASN A 294 5.90 -9.38 -6.38
N VAL A 295 5.76 -10.20 -7.43
CA VAL A 295 5.08 -9.80 -8.67
C VAL A 295 3.58 -9.57 -8.40
N GLY A 296 3.05 -8.43 -8.86
CA GLY A 296 1.63 -8.08 -8.79
C GLY A 296 0.82 -8.71 -9.93
N ASP A 297 -0.45 -9.03 -9.68
CA ASP A 297 -1.23 -9.98 -10.50
C ASP A 297 -1.49 -9.54 -11.96
N SER A 298 -1.46 -8.23 -12.23
CA SER A 298 -1.61 -7.65 -13.58
C SER A 298 -0.29 -7.45 -14.34
N PHE A 299 0.86 -7.69 -13.70
CA PHE A 299 2.16 -7.42 -14.31
C PHE A 299 2.42 -8.35 -15.51
N CYS A 300 2.77 -7.75 -16.65
CA CYS A 300 3.17 -8.42 -17.87
C CYS A 300 4.55 -7.88 -18.25
N LEU A 301 5.44 -8.74 -18.77
CA LEU A 301 6.71 -8.27 -19.31
C LEU A 301 6.48 -7.44 -20.58
N PRO A 302 7.15 -6.28 -20.73
CA PRO A 302 7.09 -5.50 -21.96
C PRO A 302 7.50 -6.31 -23.20
N ASP A 303 6.91 -5.98 -24.34
CA ASP A 303 7.31 -6.49 -25.66
C ASP A 303 8.50 -5.72 -26.26
N ASP A 304 9.02 -4.73 -25.52
CA ASP A 304 10.14 -3.88 -25.91
C ASP A 304 11.50 -4.62 -25.96
N GLY A 305 12.43 -4.08 -26.74
CA GLY A 305 13.77 -4.65 -26.96
C GLY A 305 14.64 -4.84 -25.71
N ALA A 306 14.30 -4.20 -24.58
CA ALA A 306 14.97 -4.38 -23.29
C ALA A 306 14.68 -5.74 -22.62
N VAL A 307 13.68 -6.47 -23.11
CA VAL A 307 13.29 -7.80 -22.63
C VAL A 307 13.80 -8.87 -23.60
N PRO A 308 14.44 -9.96 -23.11
CA PRO A 308 14.85 -11.11 -23.94
C PRO A 308 13.66 -11.75 -24.69
N GLU A 309 13.90 -12.16 -25.94
CA GLU A 309 12.82 -12.55 -26.86
C GLU A 309 12.01 -13.76 -26.41
N SER A 310 12.62 -14.66 -25.63
CA SER A 310 11.95 -15.83 -25.05
C SER A 310 10.85 -15.49 -24.05
N ILE A 311 10.92 -14.32 -23.39
CA ILE A 311 10.04 -13.91 -22.28
C ILE A 311 9.18 -12.68 -22.55
N ARG A 312 9.25 -12.07 -23.74
CA ARG A 312 8.30 -11.01 -24.18
C ARG A 312 6.85 -11.52 -24.11
N GLY A 313 5.91 -10.62 -23.80
CA GLY A 313 4.48 -10.90 -23.70
C GLY A 313 4.06 -11.82 -22.54
N VAL A 314 4.98 -12.32 -21.73
CA VAL A 314 4.66 -13.23 -20.61
C VAL A 314 3.94 -12.47 -19.51
N LYS A 315 2.71 -12.90 -19.20
CA LYS A 315 1.85 -12.37 -18.12
C LYS A 315 2.31 -12.87 -16.74
N LEU A 316 3.56 -12.55 -16.39
CA LEU A 316 4.26 -13.08 -15.22
C LEU A 316 3.45 -12.93 -13.93
N GLY A 317 2.73 -11.82 -13.73
CA GLY A 317 1.84 -11.61 -12.60
C GLY A 317 0.74 -12.65 -12.47
N GLN A 318 0.08 -13.00 -13.58
CA GLN A 318 -0.96 -14.04 -13.62
C GLN A 318 -0.35 -15.43 -13.39
N THR A 319 0.80 -15.71 -13.99
CA THR A 319 1.51 -16.99 -13.80
C THR A 319 1.95 -17.17 -12.34
N VAL A 320 2.53 -16.14 -11.73
CA VAL A 320 2.93 -16.11 -10.32
C VAL A 320 1.71 -16.22 -9.39
N GLY A 321 0.61 -15.56 -9.73
CA GLY A 321 -0.67 -15.70 -9.03
C GLY A 321 -1.18 -17.15 -9.03
N HIS A 322 -1.15 -17.83 -10.19
CA HIS A 322 -1.52 -19.25 -10.28
C HIS A 322 -0.57 -20.19 -9.53
N ILE A 323 0.73 -19.87 -9.46
CA ILE A 323 1.70 -20.63 -8.65
C ILE A 323 1.35 -20.50 -7.15
N ARG A 324 1.03 -19.30 -6.67
CA ARG A 324 0.58 -19.07 -5.28
C ARG A 324 -0.75 -19.75 -4.96
N SER A 325 -1.78 -19.54 -5.79
CA SER A 325 -3.17 -19.94 -5.49
C SER A 325 -3.49 -21.40 -5.81
N HIS A 326 -2.78 -22.03 -6.75
CA HIS A 326 -3.11 -23.37 -7.26
C HIS A 326 -1.91 -24.32 -7.31
N CYS A 327 -0.71 -23.87 -6.90
CA CYS A 327 0.55 -24.61 -7.02
C CYS A 327 0.81 -25.10 -8.46
N THR A 328 0.44 -24.32 -9.49
CA THR A 328 0.75 -24.66 -10.89
C THR A 328 2.25 -24.90 -11.07
N PHE A 329 2.61 -25.84 -11.93
CA PHE A 329 3.97 -26.36 -12.16
C PHE A 329 4.66 -27.04 -10.95
N VAL A 330 4.23 -26.76 -9.70
CA VAL A 330 4.88 -27.21 -8.45
C VAL A 330 4.14 -28.39 -7.79
N LYS A 331 2.84 -28.55 -8.03
CA LYS A 331 2.01 -29.62 -7.44
C LYS A 331 2.59 -31.01 -7.75
N GLY A 332 3.09 -31.69 -6.72
CA GLY A 332 3.73 -33.00 -6.82
C GLY A 332 5.20 -32.99 -7.29
N ARG A 333 5.84 -31.82 -7.42
CA ARG A 333 7.22 -31.65 -7.94
C ARG A 333 8.07 -30.84 -6.96
N THR A 334 8.69 -31.52 -5.99
CA THR A 334 9.52 -30.90 -4.93
C THR A 334 10.72 -30.12 -5.47
N SER A 335 11.38 -30.59 -6.52
CA SER A 335 12.51 -29.90 -7.17
C SER A 335 12.16 -28.49 -7.63
N ARG A 336 10.97 -28.29 -8.21
CA ARG A 336 10.48 -26.97 -8.63
C ARG A 336 10.09 -26.07 -7.46
N ARG A 337 9.64 -26.65 -6.34
CA ARG A 337 9.43 -25.89 -5.10
C ARG A 337 10.77 -25.34 -4.58
N LEU A 338 11.77 -26.20 -4.48
CA LEU A 338 13.12 -25.83 -4.01
C LEU A 338 13.77 -24.77 -4.91
N LEU A 339 13.66 -24.91 -6.25
CA LEU A 339 14.15 -23.90 -7.20
C LEU A 339 13.47 -22.53 -7.00
N LEU A 340 12.16 -22.50 -6.72
CA LEU A 340 11.45 -21.26 -6.42
C LEU A 340 11.87 -20.67 -5.06
N GLU A 341 12.08 -21.51 -4.05
CA GLU A 341 12.57 -21.09 -2.73
C GLU A 341 14.01 -20.54 -2.80
N GLU A 342 14.91 -21.17 -3.56
CA GLU A 342 16.26 -20.69 -3.89
C GLU A 342 16.24 -19.34 -4.64
N LEU A 343 15.31 -19.18 -5.59
CA LEU A 343 15.09 -17.90 -6.27
C LEU A 343 14.52 -16.81 -5.34
N GLY A 344 14.03 -17.15 -4.14
CA GLY A 344 13.41 -16.21 -3.20
C GLY A 344 11.94 -15.90 -3.54
N PHE A 345 11.20 -16.89 -4.02
CA PHE A 345 9.81 -16.73 -4.43
C PHE A 345 8.88 -16.39 -3.25
N VAL A 346 8.13 -15.30 -3.40
CA VAL A 346 7.21 -14.80 -2.39
C VAL A 346 5.90 -15.59 -2.45
N TRP A 347 5.73 -16.54 -1.52
CA TRP A 347 4.52 -17.37 -1.38
C TRP A 347 3.33 -16.57 -0.83
N ASP A 348 3.44 -16.04 0.39
CA ASP A 348 2.46 -15.08 0.92
C ASP A 348 2.89 -13.63 0.62
N ARG A 349 1.95 -12.87 0.06
CA ARG A 349 2.13 -11.44 -0.19
C ARG A 349 1.91 -10.60 1.07
N GLN A 350 1.07 -11.03 2.00
CA GLN A 350 0.83 -10.29 3.24
C GLN A 350 2.07 -10.31 4.13
N ASP A 351 2.72 -11.47 4.26
CA ASP A 351 3.98 -11.60 4.98
C ASP A 351 5.10 -10.73 4.39
N PHE A 352 5.32 -10.77 3.07
CA PHE A 352 6.31 -9.90 2.42
C PHE A 352 6.00 -8.41 2.62
N VAL A 353 4.73 -8.00 2.56
CA VAL A 353 4.32 -6.61 2.82
C VAL A 353 4.54 -6.24 4.29
N PHE A 354 4.35 -7.17 5.23
CA PHE A 354 4.63 -6.95 6.64
C PHE A 354 6.14 -6.84 6.89
N THR A 355 6.88 -7.92 6.64
CA THR A 355 8.30 -8.07 6.99
C THR A 355 9.22 -7.17 6.16
N ASN A 356 8.98 -7.02 4.85
CA ASN A 356 9.90 -6.33 3.94
C ASN A 356 9.44 -4.92 3.53
N GLN A 357 8.21 -4.49 3.88
CA GLN A 357 7.73 -3.12 3.63
C GLN A 357 7.31 -2.38 4.90
N LEU A 358 6.43 -2.97 5.72
CA LEU A 358 5.89 -2.31 6.90
C LEU A 358 6.95 -2.10 7.99
N LEU A 359 7.58 -3.18 8.49
CA LEU A 359 8.53 -3.06 9.60
C LEU A 359 9.71 -2.12 9.29
N PRO A 360 10.37 -2.18 8.11
CA PRO A 360 11.44 -1.23 7.78
C PRO A 360 10.95 0.22 7.68
N ALA A 361 9.75 0.45 7.12
CA ALA A 361 9.17 1.78 7.02
C ALA A 361 8.74 2.36 8.38
N LEU A 362 8.28 1.51 9.32
CA LEU A 362 8.01 1.91 10.71
C LEU A 362 9.32 2.29 11.43
N ASN A 363 10.39 1.51 11.26
CA ASN A 363 11.68 1.81 11.88
C ASN A 363 12.26 3.15 11.38
N ILE A 364 12.31 3.38 10.07
CA ILE A 364 12.78 4.65 9.48
C ILE A 364 11.94 5.84 10.01
N TYR A 365 10.62 5.67 10.15
CA TYR A 365 9.76 6.71 10.70
C TYR A 365 10.04 6.95 12.20
N ARG A 366 10.23 5.89 12.99
CA ARG A 366 10.59 5.98 14.43
C ARG A 366 11.96 6.63 14.63
N GLU A 367 12.93 6.36 13.77
CA GLU A 367 14.25 7.00 13.77
C GLU A 367 14.15 8.50 13.45
N GLN A 368 13.24 8.91 12.55
CA GLN A 368 13.07 10.30 12.14
C GLN A 368 12.23 11.15 13.12
N TYR A 369 11.18 10.56 13.73
CA TYR A 369 10.18 11.30 14.53
C TYR A 369 10.12 10.88 16.01
N GLY A 370 10.84 9.83 16.42
CA GLY A 370 10.82 9.28 17.79
C GLY A 370 9.57 8.47 18.15
N HIS A 371 8.45 8.65 17.43
CA HIS A 371 7.16 8.03 17.71
C HIS A 371 6.58 7.27 16.52
N LEU A 372 5.61 6.38 16.77
CA LEU A 372 4.90 5.60 15.75
C LEU A 372 3.46 6.03 15.46
N ASP A 373 3.02 7.22 15.91
CA ASP A 373 1.84 7.82 15.28
C ASP A 373 2.19 8.45 13.91
N ILE A 374 1.51 7.95 12.87
CA ILE A 374 1.81 8.21 11.47
C ILE A 374 0.56 8.79 10.78
N PRO A 375 0.60 10.05 10.30
CA PRO A 375 -0.52 10.68 9.60
C PRO A 375 -0.98 9.86 8.40
N SER A 376 -2.30 9.73 8.19
CA SER A 376 -2.81 8.85 7.12
C SER A 376 -2.45 9.28 5.69
N SER A 377 -2.05 10.54 5.49
CA SER A 377 -1.51 11.08 4.24
C SER A 377 -0.03 10.73 4.01
N PHE A 378 0.70 10.28 5.03
CA PHE A 378 2.14 10.05 4.96
C PHE A 378 2.49 8.91 3.98
N ALA A 379 3.47 9.19 3.12
CA ALA A 379 4.09 8.23 2.24
C ALA A 379 5.61 8.40 2.33
N MET A 380 6.33 7.29 2.26
CA MET A 380 7.79 7.27 2.39
C MET A 380 8.45 8.17 1.34
N PRO A 381 9.43 9.01 1.73
CA PRO A 381 10.12 9.89 0.79
C PRO A 381 10.84 9.08 -0.29
N SER A 382 11.07 9.73 -1.44
CA SER A 382 11.83 9.14 -2.56
C SER A 382 13.32 9.51 -2.49
N SER A 383 13.87 9.68 -1.28
CA SER A 383 15.29 9.93 -1.06
C SER A 383 16.12 8.66 -1.31
N GLN A 384 17.43 8.85 -1.52
CA GLN A 384 18.34 7.75 -1.86
C GLN A 384 18.52 6.77 -0.68
N ASP A 385 18.42 7.28 0.54
CA ASP A 385 18.57 6.57 1.82
C ASP A 385 17.41 5.59 2.08
N VAL A 386 16.25 5.84 1.47
CA VAL A 386 15.09 4.94 1.52
C VAL A 386 15.24 3.87 0.44
N PRO A 387 15.22 2.55 0.78
CA PRO A 387 15.26 1.46 -0.18
C PRO A 387 14.16 1.56 -1.25
N ASP A 388 14.47 1.17 -2.49
CA ASP A 388 13.56 1.30 -3.65
C ASP A 388 12.16 0.70 -3.40
N LEU A 389 12.10 -0.44 -2.71
CA LEU A 389 10.87 -1.13 -2.29
C LEU A 389 9.95 -0.29 -1.38
N LEU A 390 10.51 0.68 -0.66
CA LEU A 390 9.77 1.58 0.22
C LEU A 390 9.44 2.92 -0.45
N ARG A 391 10.15 3.35 -1.51
CA ARG A 391 9.92 4.67 -2.11
C ARG A 391 8.49 4.79 -2.63
N LYS A 392 7.79 5.86 -2.22
CA LYS A 392 6.35 6.11 -2.50
C LYS A 392 5.39 5.13 -1.81
N PHE A 393 5.86 4.24 -0.92
CA PHE A 393 4.99 3.38 -0.10
C PHE A 393 4.11 4.23 0.81
N LYS A 394 2.78 4.04 0.73
CA LYS A 394 1.79 4.84 1.47
C LYS A 394 1.61 4.32 2.90
N LEU A 395 2.69 4.43 3.70
CA LEU A 395 2.75 3.94 5.07
C LEU A 395 1.53 4.38 5.91
N GLY A 396 1.14 5.65 5.88
CA GLY A 396 -0.01 6.16 6.61
C GLY A 396 -1.35 5.52 6.23
N GLN A 397 -1.52 5.10 4.97
CA GLN A 397 -2.70 4.35 4.53
C GLN A 397 -2.65 2.88 4.95
N MET A 398 -1.46 2.30 5.09
CA MET A 398 -1.29 0.95 5.64
C MET A 398 -1.57 0.94 7.14
N VAL A 399 -0.96 1.87 7.89
CA VAL A 399 -1.18 2.09 9.33
C VAL A 399 -2.67 2.33 9.62
N LYS A 400 -3.34 3.16 8.81
CA LYS A 400 -4.80 3.36 8.93
C LYS A 400 -5.59 2.05 8.81
N LYS A 401 -5.26 1.17 7.84
CA LYS A 401 -5.91 -0.14 7.67
C LYS A 401 -5.61 -1.12 8.81
N ILE A 402 -4.38 -1.11 9.33
CA ILE A 402 -3.98 -1.91 10.50
C ILE A 402 -4.82 -1.49 11.72
N ARG A 403 -4.95 -0.18 11.97
CA ARG A 403 -5.79 0.36 13.04
C ARG A 403 -7.28 0.06 12.85
N SER A 404 -7.83 0.32 11.66
CA SER A 404 -9.29 0.28 11.43
C SER A 404 -9.87 -1.11 11.16
N THR A 405 -9.12 -2.03 10.53
CA THR A 405 -9.62 -3.36 10.14
C THR A 405 -8.69 -4.50 10.56
N ARG A 406 -7.68 -4.23 11.41
CA ARG A 406 -6.64 -5.20 11.80
C ARG A 406 -6.01 -5.91 10.59
N PHE A 407 -5.88 -5.20 9.47
CA PHE A 407 -5.25 -5.74 8.26
C PHE A 407 -3.82 -6.23 8.54
N LEU A 408 -3.38 -7.33 7.89
CA LEU A 408 -2.15 -8.10 8.17
C LEU A 408 -2.08 -8.82 9.54
N VAL A 409 -2.82 -8.35 10.56
CA VAL A 409 -2.66 -8.76 11.97
C VAL A 409 -3.83 -9.60 12.51
N LYS A 410 -5.04 -9.45 11.95
CA LYS A 410 -6.31 -10.04 12.44
C LYS A 410 -6.21 -11.53 12.82
N ASP A 411 -5.51 -12.30 12.02
CA ASP A 411 -5.39 -13.76 12.13
C ASP A 411 -3.93 -14.19 12.48
N HIS A 412 -3.10 -13.25 12.97
CA HIS A 412 -1.66 -13.44 13.26
C HIS A 412 -1.24 -12.69 14.55
N SER A 413 -1.27 -13.35 15.72
CA SER A 413 -0.86 -12.74 17.00
C SER A 413 0.62 -12.33 17.02
N GLU A 414 1.50 -13.15 16.44
CA GLU A 414 2.94 -12.89 16.30
C GLU A 414 3.22 -11.53 15.62
N ARG A 415 2.39 -11.16 14.63
CA ARG A 415 2.47 -9.85 13.94
C ARG A 415 1.91 -8.70 14.77
N GLN A 416 1.08 -8.97 15.78
CA GLN A 416 0.70 -7.95 16.75
C GLN A 416 1.82 -7.76 17.77
N GLU A 417 2.36 -8.84 18.32
CA GLU A 417 3.45 -8.83 19.32
C GLU A 417 4.67 -8.05 18.79
N VAL A 418 5.09 -8.29 17.53
CA VAL A 418 6.17 -7.52 16.89
C VAL A 418 5.85 -6.03 16.71
N LEU A 419 4.58 -5.66 16.54
CA LEU A 419 4.18 -4.25 16.48
C LEU A 419 4.12 -3.62 17.89
N ASP A 420 3.65 -4.37 18.88
CA ASP A 420 3.55 -3.97 20.27
C ASP A 420 4.97 -3.72 20.85
N ASP A 421 5.93 -4.63 20.60
CA ASP A 421 7.36 -4.49 20.95
C ASP A 421 8.04 -3.29 20.25
N LEU A 422 7.59 -2.94 19.04
CA LEU A 422 8.06 -1.73 18.33
C LEU A 422 7.46 -0.43 18.88
N GLY A 423 6.48 -0.49 19.78
CA GLY A 423 5.77 0.67 20.31
C GLY A 423 4.70 1.22 19.36
N PHE A 424 4.04 0.35 18.58
CA PHE A 424 3.06 0.76 17.57
C PHE A 424 1.82 1.40 18.20
N VAL A 425 1.54 2.66 17.82
CA VAL A 425 0.38 3.39 18.31
C VAL A 425 -0.91 2.83 17.66
N TRP A 426 -1.68 2.04 18.40
CA TRP A 426 -3.00 1.56 17.98
C TRP A 426 -4.06 2.65 17.99
N ASN A 427 -4.11 3.46 19.05
CA ASN A 427 -5.09 4.53 19.22
C ASN A 427 -4.40 5.91 19.13
N SER A 428 -4.51 6.53 17.95
CA SER A 428 -3.93 7.84 17.68
C SER A 428 -4.56 8.95 18.54
N GLU A 429 -5.86 8.92 18.80
CA GLU A 429 -6.52 9.96 19.63
C GLU A 429 -6.09 9.92 21.10
N GLU A 430 -5.62 8.77 21.57
CA GLU A 430 -5.14 8.53 22.92
C GLU A 430 -3.67 8.94 23.05
N PHE A 431 -2.82 8.52 22.12
CA PHE A 431 -1.44 9.01 22.01
C PHE A 431 -1.36 10.53 21.81
N ILE A 432 -2.19 11.12 20.93
CA ILE A 432 -2.25 12.57 20.73
C ILE A 432 -2.66 13.29 22.01
N PHE A 433 -3.60 12.76 22.80
CA PHE A 433 -3.98 13.40 24.06
C PHE A 433 -2.87 13.28 25.11
N GLU A 434 -2.40 12.07 25.37
CA GLU A 434 -1.50 11.75 26.50
C GLU A 434 -0.05 12.15 26.25
N GLU A 435 0.54 11.78 25.11
CA GLU A 435 1.96 12.02 24.82
C GLU A 435 2.21 13.38 24.15
N GLN A 436 1.26 13.91 23.37
CA GLN A 436 1.42 15.22 22.71
C GLN A 436 0.77 16.38 23.49
N VAL A 437 -0.53 16.32 23.76
CA VAL A 437 -1.28 17.47 24.30
C VAL A 437 -1.01 17.72 25.78
N LEU A 438 -0.98 16.68 26.63
CA LEU A 438 -0.64 16.87 28.05
C LEU A 438 0.82 17.34 28.21
N ALA A 439 1.77 16.75 27.50
CA ALA A 439 3.18 17.16 27.55
C ALA A 439 3.40 18.60 27.05
N ALA A 440 2.70 19.00 25.97
CA ALA A 440 2.73 20.37 25.47
C ALA A 440 2.07 21.38 26.43
N LEU A 441 1.03 20.97 27.18
CA LEU A 441 0.42 21.78 28.23
C LEU A 441 1.36 21.97 29.43
N ASP A 442 2.03 20.90 29.88
CA ASP A 442 2.96 21.00 31.01
C ASP A 442 4.20 21.82 30.65
N TRP A 443 4.74 21.65 29.44
CA TRP A 443 5.79 22.54 28.90
C TRP A 443 5.33 24.01 28.86
N TYR A 444 4.14 24.30 28.30
CA TYR A 444 3.61 25.66 28.26
C TYR A 444 3.39 26.24 29.68
N ARG A 445 2.97 25.42 30.64
CA ARG A 445 2.83 25.79 32.06
C ARG A 445 4.18 26.14 32.68
N CYS A 446 5.25 25.41 32.37
CA CYS A 446 6.60 25.69 32.84
C CYS A 446 7.16 27.00 32.27
N GLU A 447 7.01 27.23 30.96
CA GLU A 447 7.52 28.44 30.28
C GLU A 447 6.75 29.72 30.66
N PHE A 448 5.41 29.67 30.62
CA PHE A 448 4.55 30.85 30.77
C PHE A 448 3.90 30.97 32.16
N GLY A 449 4.11 30.01 33.05
CA GLY A 449 3.57 29.98 34.41
C GLY A 449 2.04 29.81 34.51
N ASN A 450 1.33 29.63 33.40
CA ASN A 450 -0.14 29.59 33.35
C ASN A 450 -0.65 28.88 32.07
N LEU A 451 -1.95 28.55 32.01
CA LEU A 451 -2.58 27.83 30.88
C LEU A 451 -3.54 28.67 30.02
N LEU A 452 -3.35 30.00 29.95
CA LEU A 452 -3.97 30.86 28.94
C LEU A 452 -3.25 30.70 27.58
N VAL A 453 -3.35 29.53 26.96
CA VAL A 453 -2.85 29.30 25.60
C VAL A 453 -3.68 30.13 24.60
N PRO A 454 -3.08 31.04 23.80
CA PRO A 454 -3.76 31.76 22.73
C PRO A 454 -4.28 30.81 21.64
N SER A 455 -5.43 31.13 21.03
CA SER A 455 -6.11 30.25 20.06
C SER A 455 -5.32 29.93 18.78
N LEU A 456 -4.29 30.72 18.46
CA LEU A 456 -3.39 30.55 17.32
C LEU A 456 -1.97 30.11 17.73
N PHE A 457 -1.73 29.80 19.01
CA PHE A 457 -0.40 29.42 19.48
C PHE A 457 0.02 28.06 18.91
N VAL A 458 1.21 28.05 18.32
CA VAL A 458 1.90 26.86 17.80
C VAL A 458 3.17 26.69 18.63
N VAL A 459 3.45 25.47 19.09
CA VAL A 459 4.68 25.17 19.82
C VAL A 459 5.89 25.39 18.90
N PRO A 460 6.94 26.11 19.33
CA PRO A 460 8.15 26.32 18.54
C PRO A 460 8.79 25.02 18.04
N GLU A 461 9.54 25.12 16.94
CA GLU A 461 10.31 24.02 16.35
C GLU A 461 11.77 24.00 16.86
N SER A 462 12.04 24.57 18.03
CA SER A 462 13.38 24.58 18.65
C SER A 462 13.78 23.22 19.21
N ASP A 463 15.10 22.99 19.34
CA ASP A 463 15.62 21.71 19.79
C ASP A 463 15.38 21.42 21.28
N ASP A 464 15.12 22.43 22.09
CA ASP A 464 14.76 22.32 23.51
C ASP A 464 13.36 21.72 23.74
N VAL A 465 12.51 21.72 22.71
CA VAL A 465 11.16 21.13 22.74
C VAL A 465 11.24 19.63 22.41
N LEU A 466 10.44 18.79 23.08
CA LEU A 466 10.38 17.37 22.77
C LEU A 466 9.74 17.13 21.38
N HIS A 467 10.40 16.33 20.54
CA HIS A 467 9.96 16.02 19.15
C HIS A 467 8.49 15.64 19.04
N VAL A 468 7.96 14.95 20.05
CA VAL A 468 6.57 14.46 20.14
C VAL A 468 5.52 15.57 19.98
N PHE A 469 5.83 16.84 20.31
CA PHE A 469 4.88 17.96 20.18
C PHE A 469 5.45 19.25 19.55
N ARG A 470 6.63 19.19 18.90
CA ARG A 470 7.14 20.31 18.07
C ARG A 470 6.14 20.67 16.96
N GLY A 471 5.93 21.96 16.70
CA GLY A 471 5.00 22.44 15.66
C GLY A 471 3.51 22.17 15.94
N LEU A 472 3.15 21.64 17.12
CA LEU A 472 1.76 21.38 17.48
C LEU A 472 1.00 22.70 17.64
N ASN A 473 -0.14 22.85 16.94
CA ASN A 473 -1.05 23.97 17.18
C ASN A 473 -1.87 23.75 18.46
N LEU A 474 -1.19 23.92 19.60
CA LEU A 474 -1.73 23.75 20.94
C LEU A 474 -2.90 24.69 21.18
N GLY A 475 -2.87 25.93 20.65
CA GLY A 475 -3.98 26.87 20.72
C GLY A 475 -5.29 26.33 20.14
N SER A 476 -5.22 25.69 18.97
CA SER A 476 -6.34 25.03 18.31
C SER A 476 -6.80 23.78 19.07
N ALA A 477 -5.88 22.99 19.62
CA ALA A 477 -6.21 21.79 20.41
C ALA A 477 -6.93 22.16 21.71
N VAL A 478 -6.39 23.12 22.46
CA VAL A 478 -6.96 23.67 23.69
C VAL A 478 -8.32 24.33 23.44
N ASN A 479 -8.49 25.06 22.34
CA ASN A 479 -9.79 25.62 21.97
C ASN A 479 -10.82 24.52 21.64
N ARG A 480 -10.42 23.44 20.95
CA ARG A 480 -11.27 22.28 20.67
C ARG A 480 -11.68 21.53 21.95
N ILE A 481 -10.76 21.37 22.91
CA ILE A 481 -11.07 20.87 24.25
C ILE A 481 -12.14 21.74 24.93
N ARG A 482 -11.93 23.07 25.01
CA ARG A 482 -12.85 24.02 25.66
C ARG A 482 -14.24 24.10 25.02
N SER A 483 -14.32 24.00 23.69
CA SER A 483 -15.56 24.29 22.94
C SER A 483 -16.35 23.04 22.51
N HIS A 484 -15.69 21.89 22.35
CA HIS A 484 -16.29 20.66 21.84
C HIS A 484 -16.05 19.45 22.76
N ASN A 485 -15.44 19.63 23.95
CA ASN A 485 -15.03 18.54 24.85
C ASN A 485 -14.17 17.46 24.17
N THR A 486 -13.43 17.82 23.12
CA THR A 486 -12.59 16.89 22.35
C THR A 486 -11.62 16.15 23.28
N TYR A 487 -11.44 14.84 23.06
CA TYR A 487 -10.70 13.90 23.91
C TYR A 487 -11.31 13.57 25.28
N ILE A 488 -12.33 14.30 25.75
CA ILE A 488 -12.89 14.23 27.11
C ILE A 488 -14.34 13.70 27.12
N GLU A 489 -15.06 13.81 26.02
CA GLU A 489 -16.37 13.19 25.86
C GLU A 489 -16.29 11.68 26.15
N GLY A 490 -17.06 11.21 27.16
CA GLY A 490 -17.01 9.84 27.66
C GLY A 490 -15.85 9.49 28.61
N ARG A 491 -14.88 10.38 28.85
CA ARG A 491 -13.68 10.14 29.69
C ARG A 491 -13.48 11.18 30.80
N PRO A 492 -14.10 11.01 31.98
CA PRO A 492 -13.99 11.96 33.10
C PRO A 492 -12.62 11.94 33.79
N ASP A 493 -11.85 10.86 33.62
CA ASP A 493 -10.44 10.69 33.98
C ASP A 493 -9.55 11.77 33.34
N ARG A 494 -9.65 11.95 32.03
CA ARG A 494 -8.90 12.99 31.30
C ARG A 494 -9.25 14.41 31.73
N ARG A 495 -10.48 14.65 32.19
CA ARG A 495 -10.86 15.93 32.78
C ARG A 495 -10.10 16.18 34.08
N LYS A 496 -10.01 15.18 34.97
CA LYS A 496 -9.26 15.30 36.23
C LYS A 496 -7.78 15.62 36.01
N LEU A 497 -7.13 14.94 35.05
CA LEU A 497 -5.73 15.23 34.70
C LEU A 497 -5.54 16.70 34.27
N LEU A 498 -6.48 17.26 33.50
CA LEU A 498 -6.47 18.68 33.13
C LEU A 498 -6.77 19.61 34.31
N ASP A 499 -7.73 19.26 35.17
CA ASP A 499 -8.02 20.01 36.41
C ASP A 499 -6.80 20.03 37.35
N GLU A 500 -6.07 18.91 37.48
CA GLU A 500 -4.83 18.75 38.26
C GLU A 500 -3.64 19.53 37.66
N LEU A 501 -3.56 19.67 36.33
CA LEU A 501 -2.62 20.56 35.65
C LEU A 501 -2.99 22.06 35.79
N GLY A 502 -4.18 22.39 36.31
CA GLY A 502 -4.68 23.76 36.44
C GLY A 502 -5.29 24.33 35.14
N PHE A 503 -5.89 23.48 34.31
CA PHE A 503 -6.42 23.87 33.01
C PHE A 503 -7.59 24.87 33.12
N ILE A 504 -7.48 25.98 32.38
CA ILE A 504 -8.45 27.07 32.45
C ILE A 504 -9.63 26.78 31.52
N TRP A 505 -10.81 26.53 32.10
CA TRP A 505 -12.08 26.32 31.39
C TRP A 505 -12.76 27.65 30.99
N ASP A 506 -13.20 28.45 31.96
CA ASP A 506 -13.78 29.78 31.73
C ASP A 506 -12.66 30.83 31.56
N VAL A 507 -12.16 30.94 30.32
CA VAL A 507 -11.15 31.96 29.95
C VAL A 507 -11.66 33.39 30.24
N PRO A 508 -12.92 33.78 29.89
CA PRO A 508 -13.47 35.07 30.32
C PRO A 508 -13.51 35.30 31.83
N GLY A 509 -13.79 34.27 32.64
CA GLY A 509 -13.73 34.33 34.09
C GLY A 509 -12.32 34.55 34.60
N PHE A 510 -11.39 33.68 34.21
CA PHE A 510 -9.99 33.77 34.61
C PHE A 510 -9.35 35.12 34.23
N ILE A 511 -9.64 35.67 33.04
CA ILE A 511 -9.18 37.01 32.65
C ILE A 511 -9.81 38.08 33.54
N PHE A 512 -11.08 37.97 33.91
CA PHE A 512 -11.71 38.92 34.83
C PHE A 512 -11.07 38.89 36.22
N ASP A 513 -10.91 37.70 36.79
CA ASP A 513 -10.48 37.49 38.17
C ASP A 513 -8.96 37.65 38.37
N HIS A 514 -8.14 37.29 37.37
CA HIS A 514 -6.67 37.32 37.45
C HIS A 514 -5.98 38.39 36.58
N GLN A 515 -6.69 39.08 35.67
CA GLN A 515 -6.14 40.22 34.92
C GLN A 515 -6.90 41.52 35.17
N ILE A 516 -8.23 41.55 34.98
CA ILE A 516 -9.01 42.80 35.05
C ILE A 516 -9.09 43.30 36.50
N LEU A 517 -9.53 42.48 37.47
CA LEU A 517 -9.63 42.92 38.87
C LEU A 517 -8.25 43.28 39.48
N PRO A 518 -7.15 42.51 39.28
CA PRO A 518 -5.84 42.92 39.81
C PRO A 518 -5.26 44.14 39.11
N SER A 519 -5.49 44.33 37.81
CA SER A 519 -5.09 45.57 37.11
C SER A 519 -5.87 46.78 37.61
N LEU A 520 -7.17 46.64 37.90
CA LEU A 520 -7.98 47.68 38.53
C LEU A 520 -7.50 47.99 39.95
N GLN A 521 -7.22 46.97 40.76
CA GLN A 521 -6.72 47.15 42.12
C GLN A 521 -5.35 47.84 42.13
N TRP A 522 -4.43 47.44 41.24
CA TRP A 522 -3.15 48.13 41.10
C TRP A 522 -3.31 49.57 40.60
N PHE A 523 -4.22 49.84 39.66
CA PHE A 523 -4.54 51.19 39.20
C PHE A 523 -5.08 52.07 40.34
N ILE A 524 -6.01 51.54 41.14
CA ILE A 524 -6.55 52.24 42.32
C ILE A 524 -5.44 52.51 43.34
N ASN A 525 -4.61 51.51 43.65
CA ASN A 525 -3.49 51.67 44.58
C ASN A 525 -2.44 52.69 44.11
N SER A 526 -2.24 52.83 42.80
CA SER A 526 -1.19 53.68 42.21
C SER A 526 -1.66 55.11 41.91
N PHE A 527 -2.95 55.30 41.60
CA PHE A 527 -3.51 56.58 41.15
C PHE A 527 -4.60 57.15 42.07
N GLY A 528 -5.12 56.38 43.03
CA GLY A 528 -6.08 56.85 44.05
C GLY A 528 -7.53 57.03 43.60
N PHE A 529 -7.89 56.69 42.35
CA PHE A 529 -9.23 56.93 41.80
C PHE A 529 -9.76 55.80 40.90
N LEU A 530 -11.09 55.63 40.89
CA LEU A 530 -11.86 54.84 39.92
C LEU A 530 -12.40 55.68 38.74
N CYS A 531 -12.26 57.00 38.81
CA CYS A 531 -12.78 57.96 37.84
C CYS A 531 -11.95 57.94 36.54
N ASP A 532 -12.56 57.45 35.45
CA ASP A 532 -12.00 57.46 34.08
C ASP A 532 -10.53 57.04 33.89
N VAL A 533 -10.26 55.75 34.09
CA VAL A 533 -9.13 55.04 33.43
C VAL A 533 -9.08 55.43 31.94
N PRO A 534 -8.00 56.07 31.45
CA PRO A 534 -7.94 56.56 30.06
C PRO A 534 -8.07 55.44 29.04
N THR A 535 -8.70 55.68 27.89
CA THR A 535 -8.95 54.63 26.88
C THR A 535 -7.68 54.07 26.23
N SER A 536 -6.59 54.85 26.23
CA SER A 536 -5.25 54.46 25.81
C SER A 536 -4.45 53.73 26.90
N PHE A 537 -4.95 53.65 28.14
CA PHE A 537 -4.17 53.16 29.28
C PHE A 537 -3.79 51.69 29.13
N VAL A 538 -2.49 51.44 29.26
CA VAL A 538 -1.86 50.12 29.30
C VAL A 538 -1.12 50.01 30.63
N VAL A 539 -1.29 48.89 31.32
CA VAL A 539 -0.57 48.60 32.56
C VAL A 539 0.95 48.52 32.26
N PRO A 540 1.82 49.21 33.01
CA PRO A 540 3.25 49.27 32.70
C PRO A 540 3.96 47.91 32.71
N ASP A 541 4.98 47.77 31.86
CA ASP A 541 5.85 46.59 31.80
C ASP A 541 6.94 46.63 32.90
N SER A 542 6.54 46.80 34.17
CA SER A 542 7.47 46.75 35.30
C SER A 542 7.78 45.30 35.72
N SER A 543 9.01 45.07 36.20
CA SER A 543 9.43 43.79 36.78
C SER A 543 8.69 43.44 38.07
N GLU A 544 8.17 44.44 38.77
CA GLU A 544 7.41 44.32 40.03
C GLU A 544 5.98 43.80 39.82
N LEU A 545 5.41 44.00 38.64
CA LEU A 545 4.07 43.50 38.29
C LEU A 545 4.11 42.02 37.89
N PRO A 546 3.09 41.21 38.27
CA PRO A 546 2.93 39.86 37.75
C PRO A 546 2.87 39.85 36.20
N ALA A 547 3.49 38.84 35.57
CA ALA A 547 3.60 38.76 34.12
C ALA A 547 2.24 38.79 33.38
N LEU A 548 1.16 38.34 34.03
CA LEU A 548 -0.21 38.39 33.51
C LEU A 548 -0.81 39.81 33.41
N LEU A 549 -0.23 40.82 34.07
CA LEU A 549 -0.71 42.21 34.06
C LEU A 549 0.12 43.13 33.15
N ARG A 550 1.37 42.76 32.85
CA ARG A 550 2.28 43.54 31.98
C ARG A 550 1.67 43.70 30.59
N GLY A 551 1.72 44.91 30.05
CA GLY A 551 1.18 45.25 28.72
C GLY A 551 -0.35 45.17 28.60
N PHE A 552 -1.08 44.97 29.71
CA PHE A 552 -2.54 44.76 29.67
C PHE A 552 -3.29 46.05 29.35
N LYS A 553 -4.09 46.04 28.27
CA LYS A 553 -4.80 47.22 27.72
C LYS A 553 -6.10 47.54 28.48
N LEU A 554 -5.96 47.75 29.78
CA LEU A 554 -7.04 47.97 30.74
C LEU A 554 -8.00 49.07 30.30
N GLY A 555 -7.50 50.20 29.77
CA GLY A 555 -8.31 51.36 29.40
C GLY A 555 -9.46 51.06 28.45
N LYS A 556 -9.18 50.30 27.39
CA LYS A 556 -10.21 49.87 26.41
C LYS A 556 -11.22 48.91 27.04
N ILE A 557 -10.78 48.01 27.91
CA ILE A 557 -11.63 47.03 28.57
C ILE A 557 -12.58 47.73 29.56
N CYS A 558 -12.08 48.70 30.34
CA CYS A 558 -12.90 49.54 31.20
C CYS A 558 -13.94 50.36 30.40
N GLN A 559 -13.56 50.88 29.23
CA GLN A 559 -14.50 51.57 28.33
C GLN A 559 -15.60 50.63 27.82
N ASP A 560 -15.26 49.43 27.36
CA ASP A 560 -16.23 48.44 26.88
C ASP A 560 -17.16 47.94 28.02
N ILE A 561 -16.62 47.74 29.23
CA ILE A 561 -17.42 47.42 30.43
C ILE A 561 -18.45 48.53 30.71
N ARG A 562 -18.03 49.81 30.70
CA ARG A 562 -18.92 50.95 30.98
C ARG A 562 -19.97 51.18 29.89
N LEU A 563 -19.58 51.13 28.62
CA LEU A 563 -20.48 51.46 27.49
C LEU A 563 -21.39 50.31 27.05
N LYS A 564 -20.97 49.05 27.25
CA LYS A 564 -21.64 47.87 26.66
C LYS A 564 -21.99 46.79 27.70
N GLN A 565 -21.55 46.94 28.95
CA GLN A 565 -21.60 45.89 29.99
C GLN A 565 -21.03 44.54 29.53
N THR A 566 -20.03 44.55 28.64
CA THR A 566 -19.22 43.35 28.36
C THR A 566 -18.61 42.84 29.66
N TRP A 567 -18.33 41.53 29.74
CA TRP A 567 -17.87 40.82 30.95
C TRP A 567 -18.88 40.73 32.10
N LEU A 568 -19.69 41.77 32.33
CA LEU A 568 -20.66 41.87 33.42
C LEU A 568 -22.06 41.33 33.06
N LYS A 569 -22.51 41.51 31.82
CA LYS A 569 -23.87 41.12 31.38
C LYS A 569 -24.08 39.60 31.54
N GLY A 570 -25.00 39.22 32.44
CA GLY A 570 -25.31 37.82 32.76
C GLY A 570 -24.45 37.19 33.87
N HIS A 571 -23.45 37.89 34.41
CA HIS A 571 -22.54 37.34 35.43
C HIS A 571 -22.63 38.11 36.77
N PRO A 572 -23.57 37.78 37.66
CA PRO A 572 -23.79 38.51 38.91
C PRO A 572 -22.59 38.42 39.88
N VAL A 573 -21.78 37.35 39.81
CA VAL A 573 -20.55 37.22 40.63
C VAL A 573 -19.51 38.26 40.23
N ARG A 574 -19.28 38.45 38.92
CA ARG A 574 -18.34 39.47 38.39
C ARG A 574 -18.84 40.90 38.68
N GLN A 575 -20.15 41.11 38.62
CA GLN A 575 -20.77 42.37 39.06
C GLN A 575 -20.54 42.61 40.55
N LYS A 576 -20.77 41.62 41.41
CA LYS A 576 -20.55 41.71 42.85
C LYS A 576 -19.08 41.99 43.18
N ALA A 577 -18.13 41.26 42.59
CA ALA A 577 -16.70 41.46 42.81
C ALA A 577 -16.24 42.87 42.38
N LEU A 578 -16.73 43.37 41.24
CA LEU A 578 -16.45 44.76 40.81
C LEU A 578 -17.09 45.78 41.75
N LEU A 579 -18.33 45.54 42.21
CA LEU A 579 -18.99 46.41 43.18
C LEU A 579 -18.32 46.35 44.55
N GLU A 580 -17.74 45.24 44.97
CA GLU A 580 -16.96 45.13 46.21
C GLU A 580 -15.61 45.88 46.09
N LEU A 581 -14.93 45.78 44.94
CA LEU A 581 -13.72 46.55 44.64
C LEU A 581 -14.03 48.06 44.53
N ILE A 582 -15.21 48.45 44.04
CA ILE A 582 -15.68 49.85 44.08
C ILE A 582 -16.01 50.27 45.52
N SER A 583 -16.86 49.53 46.24
CA SER A 583 -17.30 49.86 47.60
C SER A 583 -16.17 49.94 48.62
N SER A 584 -15.12 49.12 48.47
CA SER A 584 -13.93 49.16 49.34
C SER A 584 -13.01 50.35 49.08
N HIS A 585 -13.21 51.08 47.97
CA HIS A 585 -12.45 52.27 47.57
C HIS A 585 -13.39 53.42 47.17
N ASP A 586 -14.63 53.43 47.70
CA ASP A 586 -15.67 54.37 47.28
C ASP A 586 -15.46 55.75 47.93
N PRO A 587 -15.22 56.82 47.15
CA PRO A 587 -15.00 58.17 47.69
C PRO A 587 -16.21 58.81 48.40
N LEU A 588 -17.34 58.08 48.53
CA LEU A 588 -18.61 58.57 49.05
C LEU A 588 -18.86 58.32 50.55
N GLN A 589 -18.01 57.56 51.26
CA GLN A 589 -18.14 57.42 52.72
C GLN A 589 -17.31 58.42 53.55
N ASP A 590 -16.29 59.06 52.96
CA ASP A 590 -15.44 60.00 53.69
C ASP A 590 -15.34 61.37 53.00
N CYS A 591 -16.25 62.27 53.38
CA CYS A 591 -16.34 63.64 52.85
C CYS A 591 -15.09 64.50 53.12
N THR A 592 -14.13 64.00 53.91
CA THR A 592 -12.82 64.63 54.13
C THR A 592 -11.88 64.45 52.93
N TYR A 593 -11.99 63.32 52.20
CA TYR A 593 -11.01 62.90 51.19
C TYR A 593 -11.05 63.76 49.92
N GLN A 594 -12.21 64.37 49.60
CA GLN A 594 -12.40 65.18 48.39
C GLN A 594 -11.56 66.47 48.36
N LYS A 595 -11.14 67.03 49.51
CA LYS A 595 -10.38 68.29 49.52
C LYS A 595 -8.95 68.14 48.99
N GLY A 596 -8.20 67.19 49.55
CA GLY A 596 -6.79 66.96 49.19
C GLY A 596 -6.61 66.32 47.81
N THR A 597 -7.55 65.45 47.41
CA THR A 597 -7.51 64.80 46.08
C THR A 597 -7.69 65.79 44.93
N TRP A 598 -8.65 66.72 45.04
CA TRP A 598 -8.79 67.82 44.08
C TRP A 598 -7.58 68.77 44.09
N GLU A 599 -6.92 68.96 45.24
CA GLU A 599 -5.72 69.78 45.35
C GLU A 599 -4.53 69.17 44.57
N MET A 600 -4.34 67.85 44.68
CA MET A 600 -3.33 67.11 43.93
C MET A 600 -3.61 67.12 42.42
N ILE A 601 -4.84 66.83 41.99
CA ILE A 601 -5.22 66.91 40.55
C ILE A 601 -5.01 68.34 40.02
N PHE A 602 -5.33 69.35 40.81
CA PHE A 602 -5.12 70.75 40.43
C PHE A 602 -3.62 71.06 40.25
N LYS A 603 -2.77 70.66 41.20
CA LYS A 603 -1.33 70.98 41.21
C LYS A 603 -0.49 70.15 40.24
N GLU A 604 -0.76 68.85 40.12
CA GLU A 604 0.09 67.90 39.37
C GLU A 604 -0.41 67.64 37.94
N GLN A 605 -1.70 67.86 37.64
CA GLN A 605 -2.26 67.60 36.30
C GLN A 605 -2.79 68.86 35.62
N LEU A 606 -3.75 69.54 36.26
CA LEU A 606 -4.46 70.65 35.61
C LEU A 606 -3.56 71.87 35.41
N LEU A 607 -2.86 72.34 36.45
CA LEU A 607 -2.00 73.52 36.38
C LEU A 607 -0.81 73.31 35.41
N PRO A 608 -0.07 72.17 35.44
CA PRO A 608 1.00 71.91 34.48
C PRO A 608 0.50 71.78 33.03
N ALA A 609 -0.66 71.15 32.80
CA ALA A 609 -1.25 71.09 31.47
C ALA A 609 -1.68 72.48 30.94
N ILE A 610 -2.22 73.34 31.82
CA ILE A 610 -2.58 74.73 31.47
C ILE A 610 -1.31 75.56 31.16
N ILE A 611 -0.23 75.36 31.91
CA ILE A 611 1.08 76.01 31.66
C ILE A 611 1.66 75.54 30.33
N LEU A 612 1.82 74.23 30.11
CA LEU A 612 2.35 73.68 28.85
C LEU A 612 1.51 74.10 27.63
N TYR A 613 0.19 74.16 27.76
CA TYR A 613 -0.67 74.69 26.70
C TYR A 613 -0.43 76.18 26.42
N LYS A 614 -0.21 76.99 27.46
CA LYS A 614 0.14 78.41 27.33
C LYS A 614 1.51 78.58 26.65
N ASP A 615 2.47 77.74 26.98
CA ASP A 615 3.83 77.80 26.43
C ASP A 615 3.87 77.35 24.95
N TRP A 616 3.07 76.34 24.57
CA TRP A 616 2.97 75.88 23.18
C TRP A 616 2.19 76.81 22.26
N PHE A 617 1.09 77.41 22.75
CA PHE A 617 0.15 78.16 21.91
C PHE A 617 0.08 79.67 22.21
N GLY A 618 0.86 80.17 23.16
CA GLY A 618 0.88 81.58 23.57
C GLY A 618 -0.41 82.11 24.23
N HIS A 619 -1.45 81.26 24.35
CA HIS A 619 -2.77 81.66 24.82
C HIS A 619 -3.47 80.54 25.61
N LEU A 620 -4.40 80.91 26.49
CA LEU A 620 -5.25 79.95 27.22
C LEU A 620 -6.57 79.63 26.50
N GLY A 621 -6.59 79.76 25.16
CA GLY A 621 -7.76 79.56 24.29
C GLY A 621 -8.20 78.11 24.08
N VAL A 622 -7.95 77.19 25.03
CA VAL A 622 -8.12 75.73 24.84
C VAL A 622 -9.47 75.36 24.18
N PRO A 623 -9.46 74.72 22.98
CA PRO A 623 -10.64 74.18 22.33
C PRO A 623 -11.30 73.06 23.15
N ALA A 624 -12.62 72.88 23.01
CA ALA A 624 -13.38 71.90 23.80
C ALA A 624 -12.88 70.46 23.64
N ASP A 625 -12.45 70.09 22.43
CA ASP A 625 -12.02 68.72 22.08
C ASP A 625 -10.50 68.51 22.18
N PHE A 626 -9.76 69.50 22.67
CA PHE A 626 -8.31 69.40 22.81
C PHE A 626 -7.91 68.42 23.92
N ALA A 627 -7.09 67.44 23.56
CA ALA A 627 -6.37 66.56 24.46
C ALA A 627 -4.86 66.78 24.31
N MET A 628 -4.13 66.61 25.42
CA MET A 628 -2.66 66.68 25.41
C MET A 628 -2.07 65.53 24.55
N PRO A 629 -1.05 65.80 23.72
CA PRO A 629 -0.38 64.77 22.92
C PRO A 629 0.26 63.66 23.76
N ASP A 630 0.48 62.49 23.16
CA ASP A 630 1.11 61.32 23.81
C ASP A 630 2.65 61.32 23.71
N GLY A 631 3.28 62.51 23.66
CA GLY A 631 4.73 62.69 23.42
C GLY A 631 5.62 62.21 24.58
N GLU A 632 6.87 61.85 24.25
CA GLU A 632 7.82 61.29 25.23
C GLU A 632 8.26 62.29 26.31
N ASP A 633 8.38 63.58 25.96
CA ASP A 633 8.77 64.66 26.88
C ASP A 633 7.69 65.03 27.91
N LEU A 634 6.47 64.51 27.76
CA LEU A 634 5.36 64.79 28.68
C LEU A 634 5.36 63.80 29.84
N GLN A 635 5.17 64.34 31.05
CA GLN A 635 4.86 63.54 32.23
C GLN A 635 3.72 62.55 31.92
N VAL A 636 3.86 61.29 32.35
CA VAL A 636 2.91 60.20 32.06
C VAL A 636 1.48 60.58 32.45
N MET A 637 1.32 61.35 33.53
CA MET A 637 0.04 61.86 34.06
C MET A 637 -0.71 62.82 33.11
N LEU A 638 -0.04 63.37 32.09
CA LEU A 638 -0.62 64.35 31.16
C LEU A 638 -0.97 63.75 29.79
N ARG A 639 -0.48 62.56 29.44
CA ARG A 639 -0.67 61.97 28.10
C ARG A 639 -2.13 61.60 27.87
N GLY A 640 -2.70 62.05 26.74
CA GLY A 640 -4.13 61.88 26.41
C GLY A 640 -5.11 62.67 27.31
N PHE A 641 -4.62 63.53 28.22
CA PHE A 641 -5.47 64.27 29.16
C PHE A 641 -6.37 65.27 28.41
N LYS A 642 -7.70 65.16 28.57
CA LYS A 642 -8.72 65.97 27.87
C LYS A 642 -8.87 67.37 28.46
N LEU A 643 -7.79 68.15 28.43
CA LEU A 643 -7.69 69.49 28.96
C LEU A 643 -8.86 70.40 28.50
N GLY A 644 -9.26 70.31 27.22
CA GLY A 644 -10.34 71.11 26.64
C GLY A 644 -11.69 70.96 27.34
N GLN A 645 -12.07 69.74 27.71
CA GLN A 645 -13.37 69.46 28.32
C GLN A 645 -13.41 69.97 29.77
N LEU A 646 -12.33 69.73 30.54
CA LEU A 646 -12.18 70.25 31.91
C LEU A 646 -12.09 71.78 31.95
N VAL A 647 -11.28 72.39 31.08
CA VAL A 647 -11.19 73.86 30.96
C VAL A 647 -12.54 74.47 30.58
N GLN A 648 -13.34 73.82 29.72
CA GLN A 648 -14.69 74.27 29.41
C GLN A 648 -15.66 74.11 30.59
N GLN A 649 -15.58 73.02 31.36
CA GLN A 649 -16.37 72.82 32.57
C GLN A 649 -16.07 73.90 33.61
N ILE A 650 -14.79 74.13 33.95
CA ILE A 650 -14.33 75.19 34.86
C ILE A 650 -14.83 76.58 34.42
N ARG A 651 -14.75 76.88 33.12
CA ARG A 651 -15.29 78.13 32.53
C ARG A 651 -16.81 78.30 32.67
N SER A 652 -17.55 77.23 32.92
CA SER A 652 -19.02 77.22 33.00
C SER A 652 -19.56 77.09 34.42
N VAL A 653 -18.84 76.41 35.31
CA VAL A 653 -19.26 76.05 36.67
C VAL A 653 -18.21 76.57 37.66
N LYS A 654 -18.31 77.85 38.01
CA LYS A 654 -17.29 78.53 38.85
C LYS A 654 -17.15 77.92 40.25
N CYS A 655 -18.17 77.22 40.76
CA CYS A 655 -18.12 76.57 42.07
C CYS A 655 -17.12 75.40 42.17
N LEU A 656 -16.69 74.79 41.06
CA LEU A 656 -15.62 73.77 41.06
C LEU A 656 -14.26 74.30 41.54
N VAL A 657 -14.11 75.63 41.68
CA VAL A 657 -12.87 76.29 42.13
C VAL A 657 -13.14 77.28 43.28
N GLN A 658 -14.32 77.26 43.91
CA GLN A 658 -14.70 78.28 44.91
C GLN A 658 -14.15 78.04 46.32
N ASP A 659 -13.86 76.80 46.71
CA ASP A 659 -13.59 76.46 48.12
C ASP A 659 -12.21 76.86 48.63
N GLU A 660 -11.27 77.25 47.75
CA GLU A 660 -9.91 77.68 48.13
C GLU A 660 -9.41 78.86 47.27
N LEU A 661 -9.14 79.98 47.94
CA LEU A 661 -8.77 81.26 47.33
C LEU A 661 -7.56 81.16 46.37
N GLY A 662 -6.55 80.36 46.75
CA GLY A 662 -5.31 80.19 45.99
C GLY A 662 -5.49 79.50 44.63
N ARG A 663 -6.53 78.67 44.46
CA ARG A 663 -6.81 77.98 43.18
C ARG A 663 -7.33 78.95 42.12
N LEU A 664 -8.12 79.95 42.54
CA LEU A 664 -8.54 81.05 41.66
C LEU A 664 -7.35 81.98 41.35
N GLN A 665 -6.55 82.33 42.35
CA GLN A 665 -5.35 83.18 42.15
C GLN A 665 -4.37 82.57 41.15
N ALA A 666 -4.02 81.29 41.26
CA ALA A 666 -3.10 80.61 40.33
C ALA A 666 -3.61 80.60 38.87
N LEU A 667 -4.92 80.51 38.64
CA LEU A 667 -5.50 80.58 37.30
C LEU A 667 -5.57 82.03 36.78
N ASP A 668 -5.93 82.99 37.64
CA ASP A 668 -5.99 84.40 37.27
C ASP A 668 -4.59 84.98 36.97
N GLU A 669 -3.56 84.58 37.72
CA GLU A 669 -2.14 84.90 37.47
C GLU A 669 -1.63 84.34 36.13
N LEU A 670 -2.08 83.14 35.73
CA LEU A 670 -1.79 82.59 34.42
C LEU A 670 -2.54 83.31 33.28
N GLY A 671 -3.55 84.14 33.58
CA GLY A 671 -4.37 84.88 32.62
C GLY A 671 -5.59 84.10 32.12
N PHE A 672 -6.17 83.23 32.95
CA PHE A 672 -7.23 82.32 32.53
C PHE A 672 -8.55 83.04 32.18
N VAL A 673 -8.97 82.93 30.92
CA VAL A 673 -10.18 83.61 30.43
C VAL A 673 -11.45 82.88 30.88
N TRP A 674 -12.08 83.39 31.94
CA TRP A 674 -13.42 83.02 32.38
C TRP A 674 -14.50 83.48 31.40
N LYS A 675 -15.54 82.66 31.16
CA LYS A 675 -16.72 83.12 30.43
C LYS A 675 -17.53 84.06 31.32
N LYS A 676 -17.92 85.24 30.80
CA LYS A 676 -18.85 86.14 31.51
C LYS A 676 -20.15 85.36 31.81
N PRO A 677 -20.70 85.42 33.05
CA PRO A 677 -21.93 84.72 33.37
C PRO A 677 -23.05 85.21 32.46
N ARG A 678 -23.81 84.27 31.87
CA ARG A 678 -25.05 84.62 31.16
C ARG A 678 -25.99 85.29 32.17
N ARG A 679 -26.36 86.54 31.93
CA ARG A 679 -27.48 87.17 32.65
C ARG A 679 -28.73 86.33 32.39
N THR A 680 -29.19 85.63 33.42
CA THR A 680 -30.51 85.04 33.44
C THR A 680 -31.56 86.15 33.31
N LYS A 681 -32.54 85.92 32.46
CA LYS A 681 -33.85 86.58 32.47
C LYS A 681 -34.86 85.56 32.96
#